data_AF-A0A2P5WYM7-F1
#
_entry.id   AF-A0A2P5WYM7-F1
#
_cell.length_a   1.000
_cell.length_b   1.000
_cell.length_c   1.000
_cell.angle_alpha   90.00
_cell.angle_beta   90.00
_cell.angle_gamma   90.00
#
_symmetry.space_group_name_H-M   'P 1'
#
loop_
_entity.id
_entity.type
_entity.pdbx_description
1 polymer ?
#
loop_
_entity_poly.entity_id
_entity_poly.type
_entity_poly.pdbx_seq_one_letter_code
_entity_poly.pdbx_strand_id
1 'polypeptide(L)'
;MFGGAYKSQIIGGQKEKFVRLDDLDSPVSMASGTGGMKKGGFNVEGYKYSGPGKKKASKKSFNIGMMKGPEGLLTLGRNLRSEVTRVVFPEDLKVSDKMIFDPQDKSILLWNRFFVVSCILSVSVDPLFFYLPIFNGRAHCLGIDVRLGVTTTTIRTIIDAFYLIRMGLQFRTAYIAPSSRVFGRGELVIDPAQIATRYLSRYFFVDFLSVLPLPQMVVWKYLHKSKGSEVWATKQALLVIVFVQYIPRFVRFIPLTSELKKTAGTFADSAWVGAAYYLLWYILASHIAGAFWYLLAVERKDTCWRIACEQSGKCNIDFLYCGNRHMQGFAAWRRVRDKELDGKCGLQDDDSPFNYGIYTRAIESEIVSSNVFFSKFCYCLWWGLQNLSTLGQGLETSTYPGEVLFSIAIAIFGLILFALLIGNMQTYLQSLTVRLEEMRIKRRDSEQWMHHRALPEDLKERVRRYDQYKWLETRGVDEENLVQSLPKDLRRDIKRHLCLNLVRRVPLFANMDERLLDAICERLKPSLYTEHTYIVREGDPVNEMLFVIRGRLESVTTDGGRSGFFNRGLLKEGDFCGEELLTWALDPKAGSNLPLSTRTVMALTEVEAFALEAEELKFVSSQFRRLHSRQVQHTFRFYSQQWRTWAACFIQTAWRNSTEQHSIRATIFASRFAANLRGHRGRGSTSSKSLLKVSKPTDPDFTDLDNR
;
A
#
# COMPACT_ATOMS: atom_id res chain seq x y z
N MET A 1 46.13 -13.32 -7.42
CA MET A 1 46.82 -12.45 -8.38
C MET A 1 45.79 -11.56 -9.05
N PHE A 2 46.18 -10.30 -9.32
CA PHE A 2 45.39 -9.15 -9.80
C PHE A 2 44.91 -8.19 -8.71
N GLY A 3 45.78 -7.21 -8.43
CA GLY A 3 45.55 -6.07 -7.57
C GLY A 3 44.61 -5.05 -8.21
N GLY A 4 43.63 -4.60 -7.45
CA GLY A 4 42.77 -3.47 -7.80
C GLY A 4 43.47 -2.16 -7.44
N ALA A 5 44.05 -1.51 -8.45
CA ALA A 5 44.51 -0.13 -8.33
C ALA A 5 43.29 0.80 -8.25
N TYR A 6 43.11 1.46 -7.09
CA TYR A 6 42.15 2.55 -6.95
C TYR A 6 42.70 3.79 -7.66
N LYS A 7 42.15 4.15 -8.82
CA LYS A 7 42.32 5.49 -9.39
C LYS A 7 41.25 6.40 -8.77
N SER A 8 41.67 7.28 -7.87
CA SER A 8 40.89 8.43 -7.42
C SER A 8 41.13 9.60 -8.38
N GLN A 9 40.08 10.11 -9.02
CA GLN A 9 40.14 11.37 -9.77
C GLN A 9 39.41 12.44 -8.95
N ILE A 10 40.09 13.56 -8.68
CA ILE A 10 39.58 14.67 -7.90
C ILE A 10 38.88 15.64 -8.86
N ILE A 11 37.58 15.85 -8.68
CA ILE A 11 36.86 17.01 -9.21
C ILE A 11 36.02 17.56 -8.05
N GLY A 12 36.26 18.81 -7.64
CA GLY A 12 35.32 19.57 -6.82
C GLY A 12 35.34 19.38 -5.29
N GLY A 13 36.43 18.90 -4.68
CA GLY A 13 36.70 19.16 -3.25
C GLY A 13 35.77 18.56 -2.18
N GLN A 14 34.84 17.65 -2.51
CA GLN A 14 34.06 16.90 -1.52
C GLN A 14 34.17 15.38 -1.74
N LYS A 15 34.45 14.64 -0.65
CA LYS A 15 34.43 13.18 -0.59
C LYS A 15 32.97 12.74 -0.43
N GLU A 16 32.36 12.22 -1.49
CA GLU A 16 31.15 11.39 -1.34
C GLU A 16 31.52 9.91 -1.43
N LYS A 17 31.11 9.16 -0.40
CA LYS A 17 31.24 7.71 -0.30
C LYS A 17 30.13 7.10 -1.17
N PHE A 18 30.47 6.43 -2.27
CA PHE A 18 29.53 5.54 -2.94
C PHE A 18 29.27 4.32 -2.04
N VAL A 19 28.05 4.20 -1.51
CA VAL A 19 27.56 3.03 -0.77
C VAL A 19 26.76 2.16 -1.73
N ARG A 20 27.03 0.85 -1.72
CA ARG A 20 26.35 -0.18 -2.50
C ARG A 20 24.92 -0.36 -1.96
N LEU A 21 23.97 -0.59 -2.86
CA LEU A 21 22.50 -0.53 -2.65
C LEU A 21 21.90 -1.69 -1.82
N ASP A 22 22.63 -2.30 -0.89
CA ASP A 22 22.15 -3.44 -0.10
C ASP A 22 21.81 -3.07 1.38
N ASP A 23 22.08 -1.85 1.85
CA ASP A 23 22.03 -1.50 3.30
C ASP A 23 20.96 -0.44 3.71
N LEU A 24 19.86 -0.29 2.96
CA LEU A 24 18.78 0.65 3.34
C LEU A 24 17.47 -0.06 3.71
N ASP A 25 17.53 -0.92 4.72
CA ASP A 25 16.37 -1.33 5.52
C ASP A 25 16.71 -1.22 7.01
N SER A 26 16.50 -0.03 7.58
CA SER A 26 16.52 0.19 9.04
C SER A 26 15.59 1.37 9.37
N PRO A 27 14.57 1.21 10.23
CA PRO A 27 13.68 2.30 10.60
C PRO A 27 14.39 3.21 11.61
N VAL A 28 14.73 4.43 11.20
CA VAL A 28 15.32 5.45 12.07
C VAL A 28 14.26 5.97 13.05
N SER A 29 14.45 5.64 14.33
CA SER A 29 13.80 6.27 15.48
C SER A 29 14.28 7.72 15.63
N MET A 30 13.38 8.70 15.56
CA MET A 30 13.68 10.08 15.95
C MET A 30 13.46 10.30 17.44
N ALA A 31 14.50 10.81 18.10
CA ALA A 31 14.57 11.16 19.50
C ALA A 31 13.78 12.45 19.82
N SER A 32 13.18 12.48 21.01
CA SER A 32 12.48 13.62 21.59
C SER A 32 13.45 14.71 22.04
N GLY A 33 13.38 15.88 21.43
CA GLY A 33 14.04 17.10 21.89
C GLY A 33 13.02 18.09 22.47
N THR A 34 13.02 18.21 23.80
CA THR A 34 12.31 19.25 24.56
C THR A 34 12.97 20.61 24.35
N GLY A 35 12.19 21.60 23.89
CA GLY A 35 12.60 23.00 23.84
C GLY A 35 11.37 23.91 23.93
N GLY A 36 11.18 24.56 25.09
CA GLY A 36 10.06 25.46 25.33
C GLY A 36 10.20 26.80 24.63
N MET A 37 9.07 27.42 24.28
CA MET A 37 8.99 28.87 24.07
C MET A 37 7.57 29.40 24.37
N LYS A 38 7.56 30.66 24.78
CA LYS A 38 6.56 31.39 25.56
C LYS A 38 5.38 31.94 24.74
N LYS A 39 4.29 32.20 25.49
CA LYS A 39 3.24 33.24 25.35
C LYS A 39 3.23 34.10 24.08
N GLY A 40 2.07 34.14 23.44
CA GLY A 40 1.58 35.26 22.65
C GLY A 40 0.06 35.23 22.61
N GLY A 41 -0.60 36.08 23.41
CA GLY A 41 -2.04 36.31 23.33
C GLY A 41 -2.34 37.43 22.33
N PHE A 42 -3.48 37.37 21.67
CA PHE A 42 -4.19 38.56 21.17
C PHE A 42 -5.70 38.30 21.12
N ASN A 43 -6.41 39.30 21.64
CA ASN A 43 -7.86 39.50 21.66
C ASN A 43 -8.49 39.52 20.26
N VAL A 44 -9.76 39.11 20.19
CA VAL A 44 -10.79 39.83 19.42
C VAL A 44 -12.08 39.87 20.25
N GLU A 45 -12.67 41.07 20.29
CA GLU A 45 -13.78 41.53 21.11
C GLU A 45 -15.14 40.90 20.76
N GLY A 46 -15.87 40.56 21.83
CA GLY A 46 -17.23 41.03 22.14
C GLY A 46 -18.36 40.88 21.13
N TYR A 47 -19.41 40.12 21.49
CA TYR A 47 -20.79 40.60 21.42
C TYR A 47 -21.73 39.87 22.42
N LYS A 48 -22.19 40.67 23.39
CA LYS A 48 -23.42 40.70 24.21
C LYS A 48 -24.21 39.41 24.56
N TYR A 49 -24.32 39.23 25.88
CA TYR A 49 -25.36 38.51 26.62
C TYR A 49 -26.80 38.97 26.30
N SER A 50 -27.73 38.02 26.22
CA SER A 50 -29.12 38.20 26.67
C SER A 50 -29.59 36.92 27.39
N GLY A 51 -30.27 37.09 28.52
CA GLY A 51 -30.51 36.07 29.54
C GLY A 51 -31.63 35.05 29.27
N PRO A 52 -31.96 34.19 30.26
CA PRO A 52 -32.60 32.89 30.06
C PRO A 52 -34.13 32.94 30.16
N GLY A 53 -34.83 32.45 29.12
CA GLY A 53 -36.27 32.25 29.11
C GLY A 53 -36.67 30.78 29.32
N LYS A 54 -37.25 30.46 30.48
CA LYS A 54 -37.84 29.16 30.80
C LYS A 54 -39.25 29.00 30.19
N LYS A 55 -39.51 27.79 29.67
CA LYS A 55 -40.79 27.04 29.54
C LYS A 55 -41.86 27.55 28.55
N LYS A 56 -42.26 26.67 27.61
CA LYS A 56 -43.56 25.98 27.63
C LYS A 56 -43.62 24.82 26.62
N ALA A 57 -44.01 23.65 27.12
CA ALA A 57 -44.38 22.50 26.32
C ALA A 57 -45.72 22.77 25.63
N SER A 58 -45.75 22.68 24.30
CA SER A 58 -46.98 22.72 23.50
C SER A 58 -47.38 21.28 23.15
N LYS A 59 -48.41 20.76 23.82
CA LYS A 59 -49.21 19.62 23.31
C LYS A 59 -49.76 20.03 21.94
N LYS A 60 -49.41 19.32 20.86
CA LYS A 60 -50.11 19.44 19.57
C LYS A 60 -50.97 18.21 19.35
N SER A 61 -52.25 18.48 19.19
CA SER A 61 -53.34 17.54 18.91
C SER A 61 -53.17 16.87 17.55
N PHE A 62 -53.48 15.57 17.49
CA PHE A 62 -53.69 14.84 16.25
C PHE A 62 -55.07 15.22 15.69
N ASN A 63 -55.12 15.95 14.58
CA ASN A 63 -56.32 16.08 13.76
C ASN A 63 -56.20 15.10 12.59
N ILE A 64 -57.07 14.09 12.58
CA ILE A 64 -57.29 13.19 11.44
C ILE A 64 -58.33 13.86 10.54
N GLY A 65 -57.92 14.29 9.34
CA GLY A 65 -58.82 14.81 8.32
C GLY A 65 -59.01 13.79 7.20
N MET A 66 -60.26 13.47 6.86
CA MET A 66 -60.64 12.73 5.65
C MET A 66 -60.79 13.71 4.49
N MET A 67 -60.14 13.45 3.35
CA MET A 67 -60.43 14.14 2.08
C MET A 67 -61.20 13.20 1.16
N LYS A 68 -62.23 13.72 0.49
CA LYS A 68 -63.12 12.99 -0.42
C LYS A 68 -62.75 13.34 -1.86
N GLY A 69 -62.23 12.37 -2.62
CA GLY A 69 -61.92 12.53 -4.04
C GLY A 69 -63.17 12.39 -4.94
N PRO A 70 -63.09 12.76 -6.23
CA PRO A 70 -64.25 12.87 -7.13
C PRO A 70 -64.93 11.54 -7.49
N GLU A 71 -64.38 10.40 -7.08
CA GLU A 71 -64.94 9.07 -7.35
C GLU A 71 -65.33 8.28 -6.08
N GLY A 72 -65.57 8.98 -4.96
CA GLY A 72 -66.16 8.36 -3.77
C GLY A 72 -65.25 7.39 -2.99
N LEU A 73 -63.97 7.28 -3.33
CA LEU A 73 -63.02 6.39 -2.67
C LEU A 73 -62.34 7.10 -1.48
N LEU A 74 -62.51 6.55 -0.28
CA LEU A 74 -61.91 7.04 0.97
C LEU A 74 -60.51 6.44 1.15
N THR A 75 -59.47 7.27 1.08
CA THR A 75 -58.08 6.86 1.31
C THR A 75 -57.55 7.39 2.64
N LEU A 76 -57.07 6.47 3.50
CA LEU A 76 -56.42 6.80 4.75
C LEU A 76 -54.91 7.03 4.50
N GLY A 77 -54.51 8.27 4.27
CA GLY A 77 -53.10 8.62 4.05
C GLY A 77 -52.25 8.48 5.33
N ARG A 78 -51.36 7.48 5.37
CA ARG A 78 -50.29 7.35 6.38
C ARG A 78 -49.09 8.19 5.93
N ASN A 79 -48.89 9.37 6.53
CA ASN A 79 -47.63 10.11 6.38
C ASN A 79 -46.54 9.48 7.27
N LEU A 80 -45.68 8.65 6.67
CA LEU A 80 -44.36 8.31 7.23
C LEU A 80 -43.50 9.57 7.20
N ARG A 81 -43.44 10.28 8.33
CA ARG A 81 -42.44 11.31 8.55
C ARG A 81 -41.10 10.58 8.68
N SER A 82 -40.27 10.65 7.64
CA SER A 82 -38.87 10.23 7.68
C SER A 82 -38.22 10.84 8.91
N GLU A 83 -37.83 9.98 9.85
CA GLU A 83 -36.84 10.31 10.86
C GLU A 83 -35.57 10.71 10.11
N VAL A 84 -35.14 11.96 10.25
CA VAL A 84 -33.95 12.47 9.55
C VAL A 84 -32.74 11.79 10.19
N THR A 85 -32.26 10.72 9.56
CA THR A 85 -31.00 10.08 9.91
C THR A 85 -29.90 11.11 9.74
N ARG A 86 -29.20 11.47 10.83
CA ARG A 86 -28.02 12.35 10.72
C ARG A 86 -26.90 11.55 10.07
N VAL A 87 -26.68 11.81 8.78
CA VAL A 87 -25.57 11.29 7.99
C VAL A 87 -24.57 12.43 7.84
N VAL A 88 -23.31 12.18 8.18
CA VAL A 88 -22.31 13.24 8.35
C VAL A 88 -20.98 12.78 7.74
N PHE A 89 -20.22 13.70 7.15
CA PHE A 89 -18.86 13.44 6.66
C PHE A 89 -17.85 13.45 7.82
N PRO A 90 -16.71 12.72 7.74
CA PRO A 90 -15.71 12.66 8.81
C PRO A 90 -15.30 14.03 9.36
N GLU A 91 -15.17 15.03 8.48
CA GLU A 91 -14.72 16.37 8.81
C GLU A 91 -15.69 17.13 9.73
N ASP A 92 -16.99 16.82 9.65
CA ASP A 92 -18.07 17.46 10.40
C ASP A 92 -18.36 16.74 11.74
N LEU A 93 -17.79 15.55 11.96
CA LEU A 93 -17.99 14.75 13.18
C LEU A 93 -17.47 15.46 14.44
N LYS A 94 -16.45 16.32 14.31
CA LYS A 94 -15.88 17.13 15.42
C LYS A 94 -16.91 18.05 16.10
N VAL A 95 -18.09 18.25 15.50
CA VAL A 95 -19.14 19.17 15.96
C VAL A 95 -20.28 18.43 16.70
N SER A 96 -20.22 17.11 16.87
CA SER A 96 -21.30 16.34 17.51
C SER A 96 -21.21 16.29 19.05
N ASP A 97 -22.25 16.78 19.74
CA ASP A 97 -22.43 16.77 21.22
C ASP A 97 -22.46 15.36 21.86
N LYS A 98 -22.62 14.31 21.05
CA LYS A 98 -22.62 12.91 21.52
C LYS A 98 -21.24 12.33 21.24
N MET A 99 -20.52 11.88 22.28
CA MET A 99 -19.26 11.13 22.17
C MET A 99 -19.47 9.86 21.32
N ILE A 100 -19.21 9.97 20.03
CA ILE A 100 -19.23 8.89 19.03
C ILE A 100 -17.87 8.89 18.37
N PHE A 101 -17.28 7.71 18.25
CA PHE A 101 -15.94 7.55 17.72
C PHE A 101 -15.96 7.35 16.21
N ASP A 102 -15.05 8.02 15.51
CA ASP A 102 -14.82 7.76 14.10
C ASP A 102 -14.06 6.43 13.95
N PRO A 103 -14.55 5.46 13.15
CA PRO A 103 -13.79 4.25 12.84
C PRO A 103 -12.44 4.52 12.14
N GLN A 104 -12.24 5.68 11.53
CA GLN A 104 -10.99 6.08 10.86
C GLN A 104 -10.01 6.81 11.80
N ASP A 105 -10.40 7.12 13.04
CA ASP A 105 -9.50 7.75 14.00
C ASP A 105 -8.28 6.86 14.27
N LYS A 106 -7.08 7.46 14.24
CA LYS A 106 -5.81 6.75 14.47
C LYS A 106 -5.78 6.00 15.80
N SER A 107 -6.41 6.56 16.83
CA SER A 107 -6.52 5.93 18.15
C SER A 107 -7.40 4.67 18.11
N ILE A 108 -8.59 4.74 17.50
CA ILE A 108 -9.50 3.60 17.33
C ILE A 108 -8.88 2.52 16.46
N LEU A 109 -8.15 2.91 15.41
CA LEU A 109 -7.40 1.97 14.59
C LEU A 109 -6.34 1.22 15.40
N LEU A 110 -5.60 1.91 16.26
CA LEU A 110 -4.64 1.31 17.18
C LEU A 110 -5.32 0.36 18.18
N TRP A 111 -6.46 0.75 18.76
CA TRP A 111 -7.27 -0.12 19.63
C TRP A 111 -7.76 -1.36 18.89
N ASN A 112 -8.21 -1.23 17.65
CA ASN A 112 -8.62 -2.36 16.81
C ASN A 112 -7.46 -3.33 16.54
N ARG A 113 -6.23 -2.82 16.31
CA ARG A 113 -5.02 -3.67 16.22
C ARG A 113 -4.79 -4.43 17.54
N PHE A 114 -4.88 -3.77 18.69
CA PHE A 114 -4.76 -4.45 19.99
C PHE A 114 -5.87 -5.48 20.24
N PHE A 115 -7.11 -5.19 19.85
CA PHE A 115 -8.21 -6.15 19.94
C PHE A 115 -7.96 -7.37 19.06
N VAL A 116 -7.32 -7.24 17.90
CA VAL A 116 -6.96 -8.41 17.07
C VAL A 116 -5.93 -9.27 17.80
N VAL A 117 -4.87 -8.65 18.34
CA VAL A 117 -3.83 -9.37 19.09
C VAL A 117 -4.42 -10.08 20.32
N SER A 118 -5.29 -9.42 21.05
CA SER A 118 -6.02 -10.01 22.17
C SER A 118 -6.87 -11.22 21.73
N CYS A 119 -7.31 -11.29 20.47
CA CYS A 119 -8.13 -12.40 19.96
C CYS A 119 -7.29 -13.64 19.78
N ILE A 120 -6.11 -13.44 19.19
CA ILE A 120 -5.12 -14.49 18.98
C ILE A 120 -4.68 -15.03 20.35
N LEU A 121 -4.40 -14.15 21.32
CA LEU A 121 -4.09 -14.52 22.70
C LEU A 121 -5.26 -15.27 23.38
N SER A 122 -6.50 -14.84 23.18
CA SER A 122 -7.66 -15.57 23.71
C SER A 122 -7.69 -17.00 23.17
N VAL A 123 -7.58 -17.17 21.85
CA VAL A 123 -7.67 -18.47 21.20
C VAL A 123 -6.50 -19.39 21.61
N SER A 124 -5.34 -18.83 21.96
CA SER A 124 -4.19 -19.60 22.46
C SER A 124 -4.29 -20.04 23.93
N VAL A 125 -5.06 -19.31 24.75
CA VAL A 125 -5.24 -19.61 26.18
C VAL A 125 -6.27 -20.72 26.41
N ASP A 126 -7.32 -20.83 25.60
CA ASP A 126 -8.38 -21.85 25.78
C ASP A 126 -7.85 -23.31 25.81
N PRO A 127 -6.92 -23.74 24.92
CA PRO A 127 -6.35 -25.08 24.99
C PRO A 127 -5.55 -25.35 26.26
N LEU A 128 -5.17 -24.32 27.04
CA LEU A 128 -4.43 -24.53 28.30
C LEU A 128 -5.26 -25.27 29.36
N PHE A 129 -6.59 -25.19 29.28
CA PHE A 129 -7.48 -25.95 30.17
C PHE A 129 -7.35 -27.46 29.97
N PHE A 130 -6.91 -27.91 28.78
CA PHE A 130 -6.71 -29.33 28.49
C PHE A 130 -5.50 -29.93 29.21
N TYR A 131 -4.56 -29.10 29.68
CA TYR A 131 -3.41 -29.55 30.47
C TYR A 131 -3.68 -29.66 31.98
N LEU A 132 -4.90 -29.31 32.43
CA LEU A 132 -5.27 -29.35 33.84
C LEU A 132 -5.35 -30.76 34.42
N PRO A 133 -5.95 -31.76 33.75
CA PRO A 133 -5.96 -33.12 34.25
C PRO A 133 -4.54 -33.70 34.31
N ILE A 134 -4.13 -34.20 35.48
CA ILE A 134 -2.78 -34.71 35.72
C ILE A 134 -2.82 -35.96 36.59
N PHE A 135 -2.03 -36.98 36.24
CA PHE A 135 -1.87 -38.15 37.08
C PHE A 135 -0.83 -37.91 38.18
N ASN A 136 -1.21 -38.18 39.43
CA ASN A 136 -0.26 -38.12 40.53
C ASN A 136 0.52 -39.45 40.60
N GLY A 137 1.81 -39.42 40.21
CA GLY A 137 2.66 -40.61 40.21
C GLY A 137 2.79 -41.31 41.57
N ARG A 138 2.74 -40.58 42.69
CA ARG A 138 2.85 -41.20 44.04
C ARG A 138 1.53 -41.80 44.53
N ALA A 139 0.42 -41.21 44.10
CA ALA A 139 -0.90 -41.54 44.60
C ALA A 139 -1.75 -42.33 43.61
N HIS A 140 -1.21 -42.71 42.43
CA HIS A 140 -1.90 -43.30 41.26
C HIS A 140 -3.38 -42.90 41.23
N CYS A 141 -3.62 -41.60 41.10
CA CYS A 141 -4.95 -41.02 40.97
C CYS A 141 -4.91 -39.87 39.96
N LEU A 142 -6.00 -39.66 39.25
CA LEU A 142 -6.20 -38.50 38.39
C LEU A 142 -6.66 -37.32 39.24
N GLY A 143 -5.95 -36.20 39.12
CA GLY A 143 -6.27 -34.93 39.77
C GLY A 143 -6.28 -33.78 38.77
N ILE A 144 -6.44 -32.57 39.30
CA ILE A 144 -6.41 -31.32 38.55
C ILE A 144 -5.26 -30.47 39.07
N ASP A 145 -4.41 -29.96 38.18
CA ASP A 145 -3.35 -29.02 38.52
C ASP A 145 -3.95 -27.66 38.93
N VAL A 146 -3.94 -27.42 40.24
CA VAL A 146 -4.49 -26.21 40.85
C VAL A 146 -3.71 -24.96 40.43
N ARG A 147 -2.37 -25.05 40.31
CA ARG A 147 -1.52 -23.89 40.00
C ARG A 147 -1.77 -23.44 38.56
N LEU A 148 -1.84 -24.39 37.63
CA LEU A 148 -2.19 -24.11 36.25
C LEU A 148 -3.64 -23.61 36.14
N GLY A 149 -4.57 -24.19 36.88
CA GLY A 149 -5.98 -23.77 36.91
C GLY A 149 -6.17 -22.31 37.33
N VAL A 150 -5.53 -21.89 38.43
CA VAL A 150 -5.57 -20.49 38.89
C VAL A 150 -4.93 -19.55 37.87
N THR A 151 -3.78 -19.95 37.32
CA THR A 151 -3.04 -19.12 36.35
C THR A 151 -3.85 -18.92 35.05
N THR A 152 -4.34 -20.00 34.45
CA THR A 152 -5.09 -19.95 33.19
C THR A 152 -6.42 -19.21 33.35
N THR A 153 -7.14 -19.40 34.45
CA THR A 153 -8.39 -18.66 34.71
C THR A 153 -8.16 -17.17 34.94
N THR A 154 -7.06 -16.79 35.59
CA THR A 154 -6.67 -15.39 35.80
C THR A 154 -6.34 -14.71 34.47
N ILE A 155 -5.47 -15.31 33.65
CA ILE A 155 -5.11 -14.78 32.32
C ILE A 155 -6.35 -14.65 31.44
N ARG A 156 -7.21 -15.67 31.41
CA ARG A 156 -8.47 -15.63 30.66
C ARG A 156 -9.35 -14.47 31.08
N THR A 157 -9.49 -14.22 32.38
CA THR A 157 -10.32 -13.13 32.92
C THR A 157 -9.79 -11.75 32.50
N ILE A 158 -8.46 -11.56 32.47
CA ILE A 158 -7.83 -10.32 31.99
C ILE A 158 -8.15 -10.08 30.51
N ILE A 159 -8.01 -11.12 29.68
CA ILE A 159 -8.31 -11.04 28.24
C ILE A 159 -9.81 -10.74 28.02
N ASP A 160 -10.69 -11.42 28.75
CA ASP A 160 -12.14 -11.23 28.67
C ASP A 160 -12.56 -9.81 29.08
N ALA A 161 -11.92 -9.23 30.11
CA ALA A 161 -12.15 -7.84 30.52
C ALA A 161 -11.77 -6.84 29.42
N PHE A 162 -10.65 -7.07 28.74
CA PHE A 162 -10.25 -6.24 27.58
C PHE A 162 -11.30 -6.30 26.46
N TYR A 163 -11.94 -7.45 26.27
CA TYR A 163 -13.02 -7.61 25.29
C TYR A 163 -14.34 -6.98 25.68
N LEU A 164 -14.68 -6.94 26.96
CA LEU A 164 -15.84 -6.18 27.44
C LEU A 164 -15.72 -4.69 27.09
N ILE A 165 -14.50 -4.13 27.17
CA ILE A 165 -14.23 -2.75 26.72
C ILE A 165 -14.55 -2.61 25.22
N ARG A 166 -14.11 -3.55 24.38
CA ARG A 166 -14.45 -3.55 22.94
C ARG A 166 -15.95 -3.57 22.70
N MET A 167 -16.67 -4.47 23.37
CA MET A 167 -18.13 -4.56 23.22
C MET A 167 -18.79 -3.21 23.57
N GLY A 168 -18.32 -2.54 24.62
CA GLY A 168 -18.77 -1.18 24.98
C GLY A 168 -18.46 -0.14 23.90
N LEU A 169 -17.27 -0.18 23.31
CA LEU A 169 -16.86 0.73 22.23
C LEU A 169 -17.71 0.52 20.96
N GLN A 170 -18.09 -0.71 20.62
CA GLN A 170 -18.90 -1.03 19.43
C GLN A 170 -20.29 -0.36 19.44
N PHE A 171 -20.86 -0.09 20.62
CA PHE A 171 -22.09 0.70 20.75
C PHE A 171 -21.90 2.21 20.51
N ARG A 172 -20.65 2.68 20.46
CA ARG A 172 -20.25 4.10 20.35
C ARG A 172 -19.43 4.40 19.11
N THR A 173 -19.06 3.41 18.31
CA THR A 173 -18.31 3.61 17.06
C THR A 173 -19.28 3.76 15.89
N ALA A 174 -19.12 4.83 15.12
CA ALA A 174 -19.87 5.04 13.89
C ALA A 174 -19.48 4.00 12.83
N TYR A 175 -20.34 3.78 11.83
CA TYR A 175 -20.03 2.89 10.72
C TYR A 175 -20.28 3.57 9.37
N ILE A 176 -19.53 3.13 8.37
CA ILE A 176 -19.66 3.61 6.99
C ILE A 176 -20.83 2.89 6.31
N ALA A 177 -21.80 3.67 5.81
CA ALA A 177 -22.98 3.15 5.12
C ALA A 177 -22.56 2.31 3.88
N PRO A 178 -23.14 1.12 3.64
CA PRO A 178 -22.76 0.29 2.50
C PRO A 178 -22.97 0.96 1.14
N SER A 179 -24.02 1.78 1.02
CA SER A 179 -24.39 2.50 -0.21
C SER A 179 -23.40 3.61 -0.59
N SER A 180 -22.71 4.21 0.39
CA SER A 180 -21.78 5.31 0.16
C SER A 180 -20.34 4.86 -0.13
N ARG A 181 -20.07 3.55 -0.14
CA ARG A 181 -18.73 2.98 -0.37
C ARG A 181 -18.21 3.12 -1.80
N VAL A 182 -19.08 3.42 -2.77
CA VAL A 182 -18.73 3.48 -4.20
C VAL A 182 -17.86 4.70 -4.54
N PHE A 183 -17.87 5.75 -3.71
CA PHE A 183 -17.18 7.03 -3.99
C PHE A 183 -15.97 7.33 -3.07
N GLY A 184 -15.42 6.33 -2.38
CA GLY A 184 -14.17 6.48 -1.60
C GLY A 184 -14.25 7.34 -0.33
N ARG A 185 -15.29 8.17 -0.16
CA ARG A 185 -15.53 9.05 1.00
C ARG A 185 -16.70 8.61 1.89
N GLY A 186 -16.99 7.32 1.93
CA GLY A 186 -18.23 6.76 2.47
C GLY A 186 -18.80 7.48 3.70
N GLU A 187 -20.04 7.93 3.56
CA GLU A 187 -20.81 8.63 4.60
C GLU A 187 -20.92 7.82 5.90
N LEU A 188 -20.76 8.50 7.04
CA LEU A 188 -20.85 7.91 8.36
C LEU A 188 -22.27 8.01 8.93
N VAL A 189 -22.75 6.90 9.46
CA VAL A 189 -23.98 6.84 10.25
C VAL A 189 -23.62 7.02 11.72
N ILE A 190 -24.10 8.12 12.31
CA ILE A 190 -23.79 8.54 13.69
C ILE A 190 -24.97 8.41 14.66
N ASP A 191 -26.11 7.85 14.22
CA ASP A 191 -27.26 7.70 15.09
C ASP A 191 -27.08 6.52 16.08
N PRO A 192 -27.05 6.74 17.42
CA PRO A 192 -26.83 5.68 18.39
C PRO A 192 -27.84 4.53 18.32
N ALA A 193 -29.10 4.82 17.97
CA ALA A 193 -30.13 3.78 17.87
C ALA A 193 -29.84 2.82 16.71
N GLN A 194 -29.40 3.37 15.57
CA GLN A 194 -29.02 2.58 14.39
C GLN A 194 -27.72 1.82 14.60
N ILE A 195 -26.74 2.42 15.27
CA ILE A 195 -25.48 1.75 15.66
C ILE A 195 -25.80 0.54 16.56
N ALA A 196 -26.58 0.74 17.61
CA ALA A 196 -26.96 -0.32 18.55
C ALA A 196 -27.76 -1.44 17.87
N THR A 197 -28.77 -1.11 17.06
CA THR A 197 -29.61 -2.10 16.35
C THR A 197 -28.77 -2.94 15.38
N ARG A 198 -27.84 -2.31 14.66
CA ARG A 198 -26.93 -3.01 13.75
C ARG A 198 -25.96 -3.93 14.49
N TYR A 199 -25.39 -3.49 15.61
CA TYR A 199 -24.47 -4.32 16.38
C TYR A 199 -25.17 -5.51 17.04
N LEU A 200 -26.35 -5.28 17.66
CA LEU A 200 -27.18 -6.30 18.29
C LEU A 200 -27.63 -7.39 17.32
N SER A 201 -27.98 -7.02 16.09
CA SER A 201 -28.46 -7.97 15.07
C SER A 201 -27.35 -8.79 14.38
N ARG A 202 -26.09 -8.30 14.36
CA ARG A 202 -25.01 -8.96 13.60
C ARG A 202 -23.97 -9.68 14.45
N TYR A 203 -23.37 -8.99 15.42
CA TYR A 203 -22.13 -9.48 16.06
C TYR A 203 -22.24 -9.63 17.58
N PHE A 204 -23.20 -8.96 18.21
CA PHE A 204 -23.35 -8.96 19.66
C PHE A 204 -23.46 -10.36 20.27
N PHE A 205 -24.26 -11.27 19.69
CA PHE A 205 -24.42 -12.62 20.24
C PHE A 205 -23.11 -13.43 20.21
N VAL A 206 -22.33 -13.32 19.12
CA VAL A 206 -21.03 -13.98 19.01
C VAL A 206 -20.04 -13.40 20.03
N ASP A 207 -19.99 -12.07 20.14
CA ASP A 207 -19.13 -11.38 21.11
C ASP A 207 -19.52 -11.77 22.55
N PHE A 208 -20.82 -11.76 22.87
CA PHE A 208 -21.34 -12.13 24.19
C PHE A 208 -21.02 -13.57 24.57
N LEU A 209 -21.33 -14.53 23.70
CA LEU A 209 -21.05 -15.96 23.93
C LEU A 209 -19.53 -16.22 24.08
N SER A 210 -18.69 -15.45 23.37
CA SER A 210 -17.24 -15.58 23.46
C SER A 210 -16.67 -15.15 24.82
N VAL A 211 -17.32 -14.22 25.53
CA VAL A 211 -16.81 -13.61 26.76
C VAL A 211 -17.37 -14.27 28.03
N LEU A 212 -18.35 -15.15 27.91
CA LEU A 212 -18.93 -15.84 29.08
C LEU A 212 -17.84 -16.57 29.90
N PRO A 213 -17.81 -16.45 31.23
CA PRO A 213 -16.76 -17.03 32.06
C PRO A 213 -17.03 -18.49 32.48
N LEU A 214 -17.53 -19.34 31.58
CA LEU A 214 -17.98 -20.70 31.93
C LEU A 214 -16.83 -21.61 32.44
N PRO A 215 -15.65 -21.69 31.79
CA PRO A 215 -14.51 -22.46 32.31
C PRO A 215 -14.05 -21.95 33.66
N GLN A 216 -14.02 -20.62 33.85
CA GLN A 216 -13.65 -20.01 35.13
C GLN A 216 -14.60 -20.47 36.24
N MET A 217 -15.92 -20.41 36.01
CA MET A 217 -16.91 -20.84 36.99
C MET A 217 -16.74 -22.31 37.41
N VAL A 218 -16.44 -23.20 36.45
CA VAL A 218 -16.24 -24.63 36.73
C VAL A 218 -14.97 -24.87 37.53
N VAL A 219 -13.84 -24.26 37.13
CA VAL A 219 -12.57 -24.40 37.86
C VAL A 219 -12.70 -23.83 39.27
N TRP A 220 -13.26 -22.63 39.44
CA TRP A 220 -13.42 -22.00 40.76
C TRP A 220 -14.39 -22.76 41.67
N LYS A 221 -15.45 -23.37 41.11
CA LYS A 221 -16.34 -24.28 41.85
C LYS A 221 -15.57 -25.49 42.37
N TYR A 222 -14.74 -26.11 41.54
CA TYR A 222 -13.90 -27.24 41.96
C TYR A 222 -12.91 -26.85 43.06
N LEU A 223 -12.25 -25.70 42.93
CA LEU A 223 -11.27 -25.20 43.91
C LEU A 223 -11.88 -24.91 45.29
N HIS A 224 -13.13 -24.43 45.34
CA HIS A 224 -13.79 -24.07 46.61
C HIS A 224 -14.59 -25.20 47.26
N LYS A 225 -15.11 -26.16 46.49
CA LYS A 225 -16.17 -27.07 46.96
C LYS A 225 -15.79 -28.56 46.95
N SER A 226 -14.75 -28.97 46.23
CA SER A 226 -14.64 -30.39 45.87
C SER A 226 -14.15 -31.31 46.99
N LYS A 227 -14.96 -32.36 47.22
CA LYS A 227 -14.49 -33.70 47.64
C LYS A 227 -14.02 -34.42 46.36
N GLY A 228 -13.09 -35.36 46.46
CA GLY A 228 -12.42 -35.96 45.28
C GLY A 228 -13.34 -36.62 44.23
N SER A 229 -14.59 -36.96 44.57
CA SER A 229 -15.59 -37.52 43.65
C SER A 229 -16.03 -36.54 42.56
N GLU A 230 -15.75 -35.25 42.69
CA GLU A 230 -16.12 -34.25 41.68
C GLU A 230 -15.09 -34.09 40.54
N VAL A 231 -13.91 -34.75 40.61
CA VAL A 231 -12.85 -34.61 39.57
C VAL A 231 -13.33 -35.09 38.21
N TRP A 232 -13.99 -36.25 38.13
CA TRP A 232 -14.51 -36.79 36.88
C TRP A 232 -15.55 -35.87 36.24
N ALA A 233 -16.54 -35.42 37.03
CA ALA A 233 -17.58 -34.50 36.57
C ALA A 233 -16.98 -33.15 36.12
N THR A 234 -15.98 -32.65 36.85
CA THR A 234 -15.28 -31.40 36.51
C THR A 234 -14.50 -31.54 35.21
N LYS A 235 -13.76 -32.64 35.01
CA LYS A 235 -13.03 -32.92 33.76
C LYS A 235 -13.97 -32.97 32.55
N GLN A 236 -15.07 -33.71 32.65
CA GLN A 236 -16.06 -33.83 31.58
C GLN A 236 -16.72 -32.47 31.27
N ALA A 237 -17.13 -31.74 32.31
CA ALA A 237 -17.71 -30.41 32.14
C ALA A 237 -16.74 -29.42 31.49
N LEU A 238 -15.47 -29.41 31.92
CA LEU A 238 -14.44 -28.53 31.35
C LEU A 238 -14.19 -28.84 29.87
N LEU A 239 -14.12 -30.11 29.49
CA LEU A 239 -13.93 -30.52 28.09
C LEU A 239 -15.05 -29.95 27.20
N VAL A 240 -16.30 -30.19 27.58
CA VAL A 240 -17.47 -29.74 26.80
C VAL A 240 -17.55 -28.22 26.77
N ILE A 241 -17.38 -27.56 27.91
CA ILE A 241 -17.50 -26.10 28.02
C ILE A 241 -16.41 -25.38 27.25
N VAL A 242 -15.15 -25.82 27.37
CA VAL A 242 -14.03 -25.23 26.62
C VAL A 242 -14.28 -25.39 25.12
N PHE A 243 -14.69 -26.58 24.66
CA PHE A 243 -14.98 -26.81 23.25
C PHE A 243 -16.12 -25.91 22.72
N VAL A 244 -17.25 -25.84 23.44
CA VAL A 244 -18.40 -25.02 23.05
C VAL A 244 -18.06 -23.53 23.02
N GLN A 245 -17.24 -23.05 23.97
CA GLN A 245 -16.82 -21.65 24.00
C GLN A 245 -15.72 -21.30 23.00
N TYR A 246 -14.94 -22.29 22.58
CA TYR A 246 -13.86 -22.10 21.63
C TYR A 246 -14.39 -21.59 20.28
N ILE A 247 -15.53 -22.12 19.83
CA ILE A 247 -16.17 -21.77 18.55
C ILE A 247 -16.47 -20.26 18.46
N PRO A 248 -17.28 -19.63 19.35
CA PRO A 248 -17.56 -18.20 19.27
C PRO A 248 -16.28 -17.34 19.45
N ARG A 249 -15.30 -17.79 20.24
CA ARG A 249 -14.00 -17.08 20.38
C ARG A 249 -13.21 -17.05 19.08
N PHE A 250 -13.20 -18.16 18.34
CA PHE A 250 -12.56 -18.23 17.02
C PHE A 250 -13.35 -17.41 15.98
N VAL A 251 -14.67 -17.57 15.91
CA VAL A 251 -15.53 -16.87 14.93
C VAL A 251 -15.46 -15.35 15.10
N ARG A 252 -15.27 -14.83 16.32
CA ARG A 252 -15.07 -13.39 16.60
C ARG A 252 -13.91 -12.76 15.82
N PHE A 253 -12.93 -13.56 15.41
CA PHE A 253 -11.79 -13.08 14.63
C PHE A 253 -12.21 -12.50 13.26
N ILE A 254 -13.22 -13.08 12.63
CA ILE A 254 -13.68 -12.74 11.28
C ILE A 254 -14.20 -11.30 11.17
N PRO A 255 -15.20 -10.85 11.97
CA PRO A 255 -15.70 -9.48 11.87
C PRO A 255 -14.61 -8.47 12.20
N LEU A 256 -13.76 -8.75 13.19
CA LEU A 256 -12.72 -7.83 13.64
C LEU A 256 -11.65 -7.57 12.57
N THR A 257 -11.16 -8.63 11.92
CA THR A 257 -10.20 -8.49 10.81
C THR A 257 -10.85 -7.90 9.57
N SER A 258 -12.12 -8.21 9.31
CA SER A 258 -12.88 -7.61 8.22
C SER A 258 -13.02 -6.09 8.40
N GLU A 259 -13.32 -5.62 9.61
CA GLU A 259 -13.39 -4.21 9.94
C GLU A 259 -12.03 -3.52 9.81
N LEU A 260 -10.98 -4.11 10.38
CA LEU A 260 -9.62 -3.56 10.29
C LEU A 260 -9.14 -3.45 8.83
N LYS A 261 -9.39 -4.48 8.00
CA LYS A 261 -9.03 -4.45 6.58
C LYS A 261 -9.81 -3.38 5.81
N LYS A 262 -11.07 -3.14 6.17
CA LYS A 262 -11.91 -2.11 5.54
C LYS A 262 -11.47 -0.69 5.92
N THR A 263 -10.99 -0.47 7.14
CA THR A 263 -10.58 0.87 7.60
C THR A 263 -9.11 1.19 7.32
N ALA A 264 -8.21 0.22 7.49
CA ALA A 264 -6.77 0.40 7.28
C ALA A 264 -6.31 0.19 5.82
N GLY A 265 -7.12 -0.48 4.99
CA GLY A 265 -6.74 -0.94 3.64
C GLY A 265 -5.83 -2.17 3.65
N THR A 266 -4.87 -2.24 4.57
CA THR A 266 -3.95 -3.38 4.76
C THR A 266 -3.87 -3.81 6.23
N PHE A 267 -3.70 -5.11 6.44
CA PHE A 267 -3.54 -5.67 7.79
C PHE A 267 -2.09 -5.58 8.29
N ALA A 268 -1.12 -5.69 7.38
CA ALA A 268 0.30 -5.65 7.65
C ALA A 268 0.94 -4.51 6.86
N ASP A 269 1.68 -3.67 7.56
CA ASP A 269 2.39 -2.53 6.96
C ASP A 269 3.64 -3.01 6.18
N SER A 270 4.09 -4.26 6.42
CA SER A 270 5.19 -4.92 5.69
C SER A 270 4.86 -6.36 5.31
N ALA A 271 5.48 -6.85 4.23
CA ALA A 271 5.29 -8.24 3.77
C ALA A 271 5.78 -9.28 4.80
N TRP A 272 6.86 -8.98 5.52
CA TRP A 272 7.40 -9.83 6.60
C TRP A 272 6.42 -9.98 7.76
N VAL A 273 5.74 -8.91 8.16
CA VAL A 273 4.69 -8.96 9.19
C VAL A 273 3.51 -9.81 8.70
N GLY A 274 3.18 -9.73 7.41
CA GLY A 274 2.19 -10.61 6.79
C GLY A 274 2.57 -12.09 6.85
N ALA A 275 3.81 -12.44 6.46
CA ALA A 275 4.31 -13.81 6.51
C ALA A 275 4.37 -14.36 7.95
N ALA A 276 4.89 -13.57 8.89
CA ALA A 276 4.95 -13.93 10.32
C ALA A 276 3.55 -14.18 10.91
N TYR A 277 2.53 -13.45 10.46
CA TYR A 277 1.15 -13.66 10.88
C TYR A 277 0.61 -15.04 10.46
N TYR A 278 0.85 -15.51 9.24
CA TYR A 278 0.44 -16.86 8.84
C TYR A 278 1.21 -17.96 9.59
N LEU A 279 2.50 -17.75 9.82
CA LEU A 279 3.30 -18.64 10.65
C LEU A 279 2.76 -18.74 12.09
N LEU A 280 2.33 -17.61 12.66
CA LEU A 280 1.73 -17.57 13.98
C LEU A 280 0.45 -18.43 14.06
N TRP A 281 -0.43 -18.35 13.06
CA TRP A 281 -1.63 -19.20 12.98
C TRP A 281 -1.30 -20.68 12.87
N TYR A 282 -0.25 -21.01 12.12
CA TYR A 282 0.22 -22.38 11.98
C TYR A 282 0.78 -22.95 13.31
N ILE A 283 1.58 -22.14 14.03
CA ILE A 283 2.07 -22.50 15.38
C ILE A 283 0.90 -22.65 16.35
N LEU A 284 -0.10 -21.77 16.27
CA LEU A 284 -1.30 -21.84 17.10
C LEU A 284 -2.11 -23.12 16.83
N ALA A 285 -2.31 -23.49 15.56
CA ALA A 285 -2.93 -24.77 15.19
C ALA A 285 -2.18 -25.97 15.77
N SER A 286 -0.84 -25.92 15.74
CA SER A 286 0.03 -26.94 16.34
C SER A 286 -0.12 -27.03 17.85
N HIS A 287 -0.18 -25.89 18.55
CA HIS A 287 -0.48 -25.83 19.98
C HIS A 287 -1.82 -26.48 20.32
N ILE A 288 -2.87 -26.16 19.55
CA ILE A 288 -4.21 -26.73 19.74
C ILE A 288 -4.18 -28.24 19.52
N ALA A 289 -3.58 -28.72 18.42
CA ALA A 289 -3.46 -30.15 18.13
C ALA A 289 -2.70 -30.90 19.23
N GLY A 290 -1.59 -30.32 19.72
CA GLY A 290 -0.82 -30.86 20.83
C GLY A 290 -1.61 -30.92 22.15
N ALA A 291 -2.39 -29.90 22.45
CA ALA A 291 -3.24 -29.87 23.65
C ALA A 291 -4.38 -30.92 23.58
N PHE A 292 -4.99 -31.11 22.41
CA PHE A 292 -5.96 -32.19 22.19
C PHE A 292 -5.31 -33.56 22.34
N TRP A 293 -4.11 -33.76 21.76
CA TRP A 293 -3.37 -35.00 21.92
C TRP A 293 -3.05 -35.31 23.38
N TYR A 294 -2.61 -34.33 24.16
CA TYR A 294 -2.40 -34.48 25.61
C TYR A 294 -3.68 -34.91 26.34
N LEU A 295 -4.79 -34.22 26.08
CA LEU A 295 -6.07 -34.54 26.72
C LEU A 295 -6.54 -35.94 26.36
N LEU A 296 -6.45 -36.32 25.09
CA LEU A 296 -6.82 -37.65 24.62
C LEU A 296 -5.89 -38.73 25.20
N ALA A 297 -4.61 -38.42 25.43
CA ALA A 297 -3.70 -39.32 26.16
C ALA A 297 -4.15 -39.52 27.62
N VAL A 298 -4.58 -38.44 28.30
CA VAL A 298 -5.19 -38.54 29.64
C VAL A 298 -6.44 -39.43 29.60
N GLU A 299 -7.37 -39.18 28.68
CA GLU A 299 -8.61 -39.97 28.55
C GLU A 299 -8.32 -41.44 28.25
N ARG A 300 -7.31 -41.71 27.42
CA ARG A 300 -6.90 -43.07 27.06
C ARG A 300 -6.34 -43.82 28.28
N LYS A 301 -5.49 -43.16 29.09
CA LYS A 301 -4.97 -43.71 30.35
C LYS A 301 -6.06 -43.88 31.42
N ASP A 302 -6.96 -42.91 31.57
CA ASP A 302 -8.14 -43.00 32.46
C ASP A 302 -9.03 -44.19 32.06
N THR A 303 -9.23 -44.42 30.76
CA THR A 303 -9.98 -45.57 30.25
C THR A 303 -9.31 -46.90 30.59
N CYS A 304 -7.98 -47.02 30.42
CA CYS A 304 -7.26 -48.21 30.85
C CYS A 304 -7.43 -48.46 32.36
N TRP A 305 -7.25 -47.42 33.18
CA TRP A 305 -7.41 -47.53 34.63
C TRP A 305 -8.82 -47.95 35.06
N ARG A 306 -9.87 -47.45 34.39
CA ARG A 306 -11.26 -47.89 34.63
C ARG A 306 -11.44 -49.37 34.30
N ILE A 307 -10.98 -49.82 33.14
CA ILE A 307 -11.09 -51.23 32.73
C ILE A 307 -10.33 -52.13 33.71
N ALA A 308 -9.12 -51.73 34.12
CA ALA A 308 -8.33 -52.47 35.10
C ALA A 308 -9.03 -52.54 36.47
N CYS A 309 -9.59 -51.42 36.93
CA CYS A 309 -10.36 -51.31 38.16
C CYS A 309 -11.59 -52.22 38.15
N GLU A 310 -12.42 -52.16 37.11
CA GLU A 310 -13.62 -52.98 36.94
C GLU A 310 -13.29 -54.48 36.91
N GLN A 311 -12.28 -54.88 36.15
CA GLN A 311 -11.87 -56.28 36.04
C GLN A 311 -11.24 -56.83 37.33
N SER A 312 -10.67 -55.98 38.19
CA SER A 312 -10.06 -56.43 39.46
C SER A 312 -11.10 -56.86 40.50
N GLY A 313 -12.34 -56.32 40.41
CA GLY A 313 -13.40 -56.51 41.40
C GLY A 313 -13.11 -55.95 42.81
N LYS A 314 -11.91 -55.40 43.05
CA LYS A 314 -11.40 -54.90 44.35
C LYS A 314 -11.28 -53.37 44.39
N CYS A 315 -11.78 -52.70 43.36
CA CYS A 315 -11.63 -51.29 43.12
C CYS A 315 -13.00 -50.64 42.91
N ASN A 316 -13.23 -49.49 43.55
CA ASN A 316 -14.31 -48.58 43.17
C ASN A 316 -13.71 -47.52 42.23
N ILE A 317 -14.40 -47.22 41.12
CA ILE A 317 -13.98 -46.20 40.13
C ILE A 317 -13.69 -44.85 40.80
N ASP A 318 -14.41 -44.49 41.86
CA ASP A 318 -14.18 -43.26 42.62
C ASP A 318 -12.76 -43.19 43.23
N PHE A 319 -12.12 -44.34 43.48
CA PHE A 319 -10.76 -44.38 44.04
C PHE A 319 -9.68 -43.99 43.03
N LEU A 320 -10.00 -43.97 41.73
CA LEU A 320 -9.09 -43.53 40.67
C LEU A 320 -8.92 -42.01 40.65
N TYR A 321 -9.79 -41.26 41.34
CA TYR A 321 -9.76 -39.81 41.38
C TYR A 321 -9.20 -39.28 42.72
N CYS A 322 -8.33 -38.28 42.64
CA CYS A 322 -7.66 -37.74 43.82
C CYS A 322 -8.66 -37.02 44.75
N GLY A 323 -8.50 -37.18 46.07
CA GLY A 323 -9.35 -36.54 47.09
C GLY A 323 -10.38 -37.47 47.76
N ASN A 324 -10.41 -38.76 47.38
CA ASN A 324 -11.34 -39.77 47.91
C ASN A 324 -10.72 -40.69 48.98
N ARG A 325 -9.67 -40.22 49.66
CA ARG A 325 -8.87 -41.04 50.61
C ARG A 325 -9.64 -41.50 51.85
N HIS A 326 -10.76 -40.85 52.15
CA HIS A 326 -11.58 -41.10 53.34
C HIS A 326 -12.73 -42.09 53.09
N MET A 327 -12.90 -42.59 51.86
CA MET A 327 -13.93 -43.58 51.54
C MET A 327 -13.59 -44.95 52.11
N GLN A 328 -14.62 -45.67 52.57
CA GLN A 328 -14.47 -47.05 53.04
C GLN A 328 -13.92 -47.93 51.91
N GLY A 329 -12.96 -48.81 52.22
CA GLY A 329 -12.29 -49.67 51.23
C GLY A 329 -11.05 -49.04 50.56
N PHE A 330 -10.84 -47.72 50.62
CA PHE A 330 -9.69 -47.07 49.97
C PHE A 330 -8.33 -47.56 50.52
N ALA A 331 -8.24 -47.86 51.82
CA ALA A 331 -7.02 -48.38 52.43
C ALA A 331 -6.66 -49.81 51.98
N ALA A 332 -7.65 -50.61 51.58
CA ALA A 332 -7.43 -51.92 50.97
C ALA A 332 -6.98 -51.75 49.51
N TRP A 333 -7.67 -50.89 48.74
CA TRP A 333 -7.29 -50.55 47.37
C TRP A 333 -5.85 -50.03 47.27
N ARG A 334 -5.44 -49.11 48.15
CA ARG A 334 -4.08 -48.54 48.17
C ARG A 334 -2.97 -49.61 48.21
N ARG A 335 -3.21 -50.76 48.84
CA ARG A 335 -2.22 -51.85 48.96
C ARG A 335 -2.10 -52.70 47.70
N VAL A 336 -3.13 -52.73 46.84
CA VAL A 336 -3.17 -53.59 45.64
C VAL A 336 -3.09 -52.79 44.35
N ARG A 337 -3.42 -51.50 44.38
CA ARG A 337 -3.57 -50.65 43.20
C ARG A 337 -2.38 -50.64 42.27
N ASP A 338 -1.16 -50.52 42.77
CA ASP A 338 0.02 -50.36 41.91
C ASP A 338 0.20 -51.65 41.07
N LYS A 339 0.00 -52.83 41.68
CA LYS A 339 -0.02 -54.11 40.96
C LYS A 339 -1.17 -54.21 39.95
N GLU A 340 -2.39 -53.80 40.33
CA GLU A 340 -3.58 -53.92 39.47
C GLU A 340 -3.57 -52.93 38.29
N LEU A 341 -3.10 -51.70 38.52
CA LEU A 341 -3.03 -50.65 37.50
C LEU A 341 -1.78 -50.81 36.63
N ASP A 342 -0.59 -50.92 37.21
CA ASP A 342 0.63 -50.99 36.41
C ASP A 342 0.75 -52.34 35.68
N GLY A 343 0.18 -53.41 36.24
CA GLY A 343 0.12 -54.71 35.57
C GLY A 343 -0.78 -54.74 34.32
N LYS A 344 -1.79 -53.87 34.21
CA LYS A 344 -2.71 -53.82 33.06
C LYS A 344 -2.55 -52.58 32.17
N CYS A 345 -1.95 -51.52 32.69
CA CYS A 345 -1.85 -50.23 32.03
C CYS A 345 -0.40 -49.73 31.92
N GLY A 346 0.57 -50.48 32.45
CA GLY A 346 1.99 -50.23 32.23
C GLY A 346 2.41 -50.54 30.79
N LEU A 347 3.50 -49.91 30.39
CA LEU A 347 4.16 -50.18 29.12
C LEU A 347 5.20 -51.27 29.36
N GLN A 348 4.97 -52.46 28.81
CA GLN A 348 5.96 -53.54 28.75
C GLN A 348 6.29 -53.81 27.28
N ASP A 349 7.58 -54.00 27.00
CA ASP A 349 8.18 -53.75 25.68
C ASP A 349 7.66 -54.60 24.50
N ASP A 350 6.98 -55.74 24.72
CA ASP A 350 6.48 -56.58 23.61
C ASP A 350 5.03 -57.11 23.77
N ASP A 351 4.44 -57.06 24.98
CA ASP A 351 3.12 -57.67 25.23
C ASP A 351 2.26 -56.82 26.19
N SER A 352 2.29 -55.50 25.96
CA SER A 352 1.51 -54.57 26.79
C SER A 352 0.01 -54.89 26.69
N PRO A 353 -0.68 -55.15 27.82
CA PRO A 353 -2.08 -55.59 27.80
C PRO A 353 -3.06 -54.50 27.31
N PHE A 354 -2.60 -53.25 27.17
CA PHE A 354 -3.39 -52.15 26.64
C PHE A 354 -2.60 -51.33 25.63
N ASN A 355 -3.08 -51.32 24.38
CA ASN A 355 -2.45 -50.55 23.31
C ASN A 355 -2.87 -49.07 23.35
N TYR A 356 -1.88 -48.20 23.58
CA TYR A 356 -2.02 -46.73 23.61
C TYR A 356 -1.82 -46.05 22.26
N GLY A 357 -1.29 -46.75 21.25
CA GLY A 357 -1.06 -46.23 19.89
C GLY A 357 -0.34 -44.87 19.86
N ILE A 358 -0.95 -43.85 19.26
CA ILE A 358 -0.35 -42.51 19.12
C ILE A 358 -0.11 -41.81 20.47
N TYR A 359 -0.71 -42.30 21.55
CA TYR A 359 -0.55 -41.78 22.91
C TYR A 359 0.57 -42.46 23.68
N THR A 360 1.15 -43.56 23.18
CA THR A 360 2.23 -44.31 23.83
C THR A 360 3.37 -43.40 24.27
N ARG A 361 3.86 -42.53 23.36
CA ARG A 361 4.94 -41.57 23.66
C ARG A 361 4.62 -40.61 24.80
N ALA A 362 3.35 -40.20 24.97
CA ALA A 362 2.96 -39.34 26.10
C ALA A 362 3.04 -40.08 27.44
N ILE A 363 2.76 -41.38 27.43
CA ILE A 363 2.82 -42.23 28.62
C ILE A 363 4.28 -42.58 28.95
N GLU A 364 5.08 -42.96 27.95
CA GLU A 364 6.52 -43.24 28.08
C GLU A 364 7.31 -42.05 28.62
N SER A 365 7.04 -40.85 28.10
CA SER A 365 7.72 -39.64 28.53
C SER A 365 7.20 -39.10 29.88
N GLU A 366 6.26 -39.80 30.52
CA GLU A 366 5.56 -39.42 31.75
C GLU A 366 4.98 -38.00 31.76
N ILE A 367 4.70 -37.43 30.58
CA ILE A 367 4.30 -36.01 30.49
C ILE A 367 2.90 -35.78 31.10
N VAL A 368 2.07 -36.82 31.09
CA VAL A 368 0.75 -36.85 31.71
C VAL A 368 0.84 -36.85 33.25
N SER A 369 1.99 -37.23 33.81
CA SER A 369 2.27 -37.23 35.26
C SER A 369 3.13 -36.03 35.70
N SER A 370 3.71 -35.28 34.76
CA SER A 370 4.59 -34.14 35.05
C SER A 370 3.82 -32.90 35.54
N ASN A 371 4.31 -32.31 36.64
CA ASN A 371 3.83 -31.04 37.20
C ASN A 371 4.53 -29.81 36.58
N VAL A 372 5.52 -30.01 35.70
CA VAL A 372 6.28 -28.91 35.08
C VAL A 372 5.60 -28.49 33.79
N PHE A 373 4.79 -27.42 33.87
CA PHE A 373 3.98 -26.95 32.74
C PHE A 373 4.79 -26.61 31.49
N PHE A 374 5.94 -25.93 31.61
CA PHE A 374 6.71 -25.51 30.44
C PHE A 374 7.22 -26.68 29.59
N SER A 375 7.74 -27.72 30.23
CA SER A 375 8.18 -28.94 29.54
C SER A 375 7.00 -29.67 28.88
N LYS A 376 5.86 -29.78 29.60
CA LYS A 376 4.60 -30.32 29.08
C LYS A 376 4.12 -29.57 27.82
N PHE A 377 4.07 -28.24 27.89
CA PHE A 377 3.67 -27.38 26.78
C PHE A 377 4.60 -27.55 25.57
N CYS A 378 5.91 -27.41 25.76
CA CYS A 378 6.87 -27.51 24.66
C CYS A 378 6.85 -28.88 23.98
N TYR A 379 6.73 -29.96 24.75
CA TYR A 379 6.66 -31.31 24.20
C TYR A 379 5.39 -31.55 23.38
N CYS A 380 4.24 -31.09 23.87
CA CYS A 380 2.97 -31.21 23.15
C CYS A 380 2.92 -30.30 21.91
N LEU A 381 3.49 -29.08 22.00
CA LEU A 381 3.65 -28.18 20.85
C LEU A 381 4.54 -28.81 19.78
N TRP A 382 5.66 -29.41 20.17
CA TRP A 382 6.54 -30.16 19.27
C TRP A 382 5.79 -31.29 18.56
N TRP A 383 5.05 -32.11 19.32
CA TRP A 383 4.23 -33.18 18.75
C TRP A 383 3.21 -32.63 17.73
N GLY A 384 2.55 -31.52 18.04
CA GLY A 384 1.62 -30.85 17.11
C GLY A 384 2.30 -30.34 15.84
N LEU A 385 3.46 -29.69 15.96
CA LEU A 385 4.24 -29.17 14.83
C LEU A 385 4.71 -30.30 13.91
N GLN A 386 5.21 -31.39 14.50
CA GLN A 386 5.67 -32.57 13.77
C GLN A 386 4.56 -33.18 12.92
N ASN A 387 3.36 -33.37 13.49
CA ASN A 387 2.27 -34.02 12.77
C ASN A 387 1.50 -33.10 11.82
N LEU A 388 1.34 -31.81 12.14
CA LEU A 388 0.70 -30.87 11.21
C LEU A 388 1.61 -30.46 10.04
N SER A 389 2.93 -30.53 10.21
CA SER A 389 3.85 -30.19 9.12
C SER A 389 3.94 -31.27 8.06
N THR A 390 3.41 -32.47 8.33
CA THR A 390 3.64 -33.71 7.58
C THR A 390 5.12 -34.16 7.52
N LEU A 391 6.06 -33.28 7.89
CA LEU A 391 7.48 -33.52 7.96
C LEU A 391 7.81 -34.23 9.29
N GLY A 392 8.14 -35.51 9.19
CA GLY A 392 8.39 -36.35 10.36
C GLY A 392 7.12 -36.90 11.01
N GLN A 393 5.99 -36.92 10.31
CA GLN A 393 4.78 -37.60 10.76
C GLN A 393 5.05 -39.11 10.89
N GLY A 394 4.81 -39.65 12.08
CA GLY A 394 5.05 -41.06 12.42
C GLY A 394 3.96 -41.57 13.36
N LEU A 395 2.69 -41.39 12.94
CA LEU A 395 1.53 -41.78 13.71
C LEU A 395 1.34 -43.29 13.64
N GLU A 396 1.58 -43.97 14.75
CA GLU A 396 1.34 -45.41 14.90
C GLU A 396 0.04 -45.61 15.69
N THR A 397 -1.04 -45.96 15.00
CA THR A 397 -2.37 -46.05 15.63
C THR A 397 -2.68 -47.42 16.20
N SER A 398 -3.42 -47.47 17.31
CA SER A 398 -4.09 -48.70 17.75
C SER A 398 -5.34 -48.99 16.89
N THR A 399 -6.02 -50.11 17.14
CA THR A 399 -7.30 -50.46 16.49
C THR A 399 -8.50 -49.67 17.02
N TYR A 400 -8.30 -48.74 17.96
CA TYR A 400 -9.37 -47.93 18.54
C TYR A 400 -9.91 -46.89 17.53
N PRO A 401 -11.20 -46.93 17.15
CA PRO A 401 -11.72 -46.08 16.07
C PRO A 401 -11.58 -44.58 16.32
N GLY A 402 -11.73 -44.12 17.58
CA GLY A 402 -11.61 -42.71 17.92
C GLY A 402 -10.21 -42.14 17.71
N GLU A 403 -9.18 -42.96 17.94
CA GLU A 403 -7.78 -42.61 17.67
C GLU A 403 -7.50 -42.58 16.17
N VAL A 404 -7.95 -43.60 15.44
CA VAL A 404 -7.78 -43.67 13.98
C VAL A 404 -8.44 -42.46 13.30
N LEU A 405 -9.67 -42.11 13.70
CA LEU A 405 -10.37 -40.94 13.15
C LEU A 405 -9.64 -39.63 13.46
N PHE A 406 -9.09 -39.48 14.67
CA PHE A 406 -8.30 -38.31 15.05
C PHE A 406 -7.01 -38.20 14.24
N SER A 407 -6.29 -39.32 14.03
CA SER A 407 -5.09 -39.39 13.19
C SER A 407 -5.38 -39.05 11.72
N ILE A 408 -6.49 -39.57 11.16
CA ILE A 408 -6.94 -39.21 9.79
C ILE A 408 -7.23 -37.70 9.71
N ALA A 409 -7.93 -37.15 10.70
CA ALA A 409 -8.23 -35.71 10.73
C ALA A 409 -6.96 -34.85 10.81
N ILE A 410 -5.98 -35.22 11.64
CA ILE A 410 -4.69 -34.51 11.72
C ILE A 410 -3.93 -34.59 10.41
N ALA A 411 -3.86 -35.75 9.75
CA ALA A 411 -3.13 -35.91 8.50
C ALA A 411 -3.72 -35.03 7.38
N ILE A 412 -5.05 -35.04 7.22
CA ILE A 412 -5.74 -34.22 6.21
C ILE A 412 -5.59 -32.73 6.54
N PHE A 413 -5.84 -32.35 7.80
CA PHE A 413 -5.78 -30.95 8.22
C PHE A 413 -4.36 -30.39 8.15
N GLY A 414 -3.35 -31.16 8.55
CA GLY A 414 -1.93 -30.81 8.45
C GLY A 414 -1.51 -30.54 7.02
N LEU A 415 -1.84 -31.43 6.08
CA LEU A 415 -1.52 -31.26 4.66
C LEU A 415 -2.12 -29.96 4.09
N ILE A 416 -3.40 -29.68 4.37
CA ILE A 416 -4.08 -28.47 3.91
C ILE A 416 -3.43 -27.22 4.53
N LEU A 417 -3.20 -27.23 5.85
CA LEU A 417 -2.60 -26.09 6.56
C LEU A 417 -1.19 -25.79 6.07
N PHE A 418 -0.36 -26.81 5.87
CA PHE A 418 1.01 -26.65 5.43
C PHE A 418 1.07 -26.11 3.99
N ALA A 419 0.21 -26.60 3.09
CA ALA A 419 0.08 -26.06 1.74
C ALA A 419 -0.37 -24.59 1.73
N LEU A 420 -1.35 -24.23 2.57
CA LEU A 420 -1.80 -22.84 2.72
C LEU A 420 -0.71 -21.93 3.31
N LEU A 421 0.09 -22.42 4.27
CA LEU A 421 1.21 -21.68 4.82
C LEU A 421 2.23 -21.35 3.73
N ILE A 422 2.68 -22.35 2.97
CA ILE A 422 3.66 -22.17 1.89
C ILE A 422 3.11 -21.20 0.83
N GLY A 423 1.89 -21.44 0.34
CA GLY A 423 1.30 -20.60 -0.72
C GLY A 423 1.11 -19.15 -0.31
N ASN A 424 0.64 -18.90 0.92
CA ASN A 424 0.48 -17.54 1.43
C ASN A 424 1.83 -16.87 1.69
N MET A 425 2.78 -17.56 2.32
CA MET A 425 4.12 -17.01 2.56
C MET A 425 4.82 -16.66 1.24
N GLN A 426 4.72 -17.54 0.22
CA GLN A 426 5.27 -17.30 -1.10
C GLN A 426 4.69 -16.03 -1.74
N THR A 427 3.36 -15.86 -1.70
CA THR A 427 2.68 -14.68 -2.28
C THR A 427 3.17 -13.38 -1.63
N TYR A 428 3.30 -13.35 -0.30
CA TYR A 428 3.79 -12.16 0.40
C TYR A 428 5.27 -11.88 0.13
N LEU A 429 6.14 -12.89 0.15
CA LEU A 429 7.56 -12.70 -0.14
C LEU A 429 7.81 -12.29 -1.60
N GLN A 430 7.05 -12.85 -2.55
CA GLN A 430 7.13 -12.47 -3.96
C GLN A 430 6.69 -11.02 -4.21
N SER A 431 5.71 -10.51 -3.45
CA SER A 431 5.24 -9.12 -3.62
C SER A 431 6.35 -8.06 -3.48
N LEU A 432 7.40 -8.35 -2.69
CA LEU A 432 8.57 -7.49 -2.55
C LEU A 432 9.47 -7.53 -3.79
N THR A 433 9.56 -8.68 -4.45
CA THR A 433 10.49 -8.91 -5.55
C THR A 433 9.88 -8.66 -6.94
N VAL A 434 8.57 -8.47 -7.06
CA VAL A 434 7.88 -8.28 -8.36
C VAL A 434 8.56 -7.21 -9.21
N ARG A 435 8.80 -6.00 -8.65
CA ARG A 435 9.39 -4.90 -9.42
C ARG A 435 10.84 -5.16 -9.85
N LEU A 436 11.61 -5.82 -8.98
CA LEU A 436 12.99 -6.20 -9.29
C LEU A 436 13.04 -7.29 -10.36
N GLU A 437 12.13 -8.26 -10.29
CA GLU A 437 12.05 -9.35 -11.25
C GLU A 437 11.51 -8.87 -12.60
N GLU A 438 10.52 -7.98 -12.63
CA GLU A 438 10.07 -7.28 -13.85
C GLU A 438 11.24 -6.60 -14.56
N MET A 439 12.08 -5.87 -13.82
CA MET A 439 13.29 -5.23 -14.36
C MET A 439 14.31 -6.28 -14.84
N ARG A 440 14.53 -7.33 -14.05
CA ARG A 440 15.48 -8.41 -14.40
C ARG A 440 15.07 -9.12 -15.69
N ILE A 441 13.77 -9.38 -15.88
CA ILE A 441 13.21 -9.97 -17.09
C ILE A 441 13.40 -9.03 -18.27
N LYS A 442 12.98 -7.76 -18.17
CA LYS A 442 13.17 -6.76 -19.24
C LYS A 442 14.63 -6.64 -19.67
N ARG A 443 15.57 -6.62 -18.72
CA ARG A 443 17.00 -6.57 -19.02
C ARG A 443 17.48 -7.83 -19.75
N ARG A 444 17.04 -9.02 -19.32
CA ARG A 444 17.38 -10.29 -19.98
C ARG A 444 16.85 -10.30 -21.42
N ASP A 445 15.62 -9.88 -21.63
CA ASP A 445 14.97 -9.86 -22.95
C ASP A 445 15.68 -8.87 -23.88
N SER A 446 16.07 -7.69 -23.38
CA SER A 446 16.88 -6.70 -24.10
C SER A 446 18.24 -7.29 -24.53
N GLU A 447 18.97 -7.93 -23.61
CA GLU A 447 20.27 -8.57 -23.93
C GLU A 447 20.12 -9.70 -24.96
N GLN A 448 19.11 -10.56 -24.80
CA GLN A 448 18.83 -11.64 -25.76
C GLN A 448 18.49 -11.08 -27.14
N TRP A 449 17.67 -10.04 -27.20
CA TRP A 449 17.32 -9.36 -28.44
C TRP A 449 18.55 -8.72 -29.11
N MET A 450 19.41 -8.03 -28.35
CA MET A 450 20.64 -7.43 -28.86
C MET A 450 21.64 -8.48 -29.37
N HIS A 451 21.73 -9.61 -28.67
CA HIS A 451 22.57 -10.74 -29.07
C HIS A 451 22.06 -11.39 -30.35
N HIS A 452 20.76 -11.67 -30.43
CA HIS A 452 20.13 -12.26 -31.62
C HIS A 452 20.29 -11.39 -32.87
N ARG A 453 20.31 -10.06 -32.71
CA ARG A 453 20.53 -9.09 -33.79
C ARG A 453 22.02 -8.81 -34.06
N ALA A 454 22.94 -9.47 -33.36
CA ALA A 454 24.39 -9.30 -33.50
C ALA A 454 24.83 -7.81 -33.42
N LEU A 455 24.27 -7.05 -32.48
CA LEU A 455 24.65 -5.64 -32.33
C LEU A 455 26.14 -5.49 -31.94
N PRO A 456 26.84 -4.48 -32.46
CA PRO A 456 28.17 -4.09 -31.99
C PRO A 456 28.20 -3.77 -30.49
N GLU A 457 29.32 -4.04 -29.82
CA GLU A 457 29.44 -3.82 -28.36
C GLU A 457 29.22 -2.35 -27.95
N ASP A 458 29.68 -1.39 -28.75
CA ASP A 458 29.42 0.04 -28.47
C ASP A 458 27.90 0.35 -28.46
N LEU A 459 27.13 -0.22 -29.39
CA LEU A 459 25.66 -0.06 -29.38
C LEU A 459 25.04 -0.72 -28.15
N LYS A 460 25.49 -1.92 -27.78
CA LYS A 460 25.00 -2.63 -26.59
C LYS A 460 25.28 -1.84 -25.32
N GLU A 461 26.48 -1.28 -25.17
CA GLU A 461 26.84 -0.44 -24.01
C GLU A 461 25.96 0.80 -23.91
N ARG A 462 25.64 1.46 -25.04
CA ARG A 462 24.72 2.61 -25.05
C ARG A 462 23.30 2.22 -24.66
N VAL A 463 22.78 1.09 -25.16
CA VAL A 463 21.45 0.59 -24.77
C VAL A 463 21.43 0.25 -23.28
N ARG A 464 22.44 -0.44 -22.75
CA ARG A 464 22.56 -0.76 -21.31
C ARG A 464 22.56 0.50 -20.44
N ARG A 465 23.29 1.53 -20.86
CA ARG A 465 23.37 2.82 -20.15
C ARG A 465 22.01 3.52 -20.14
N TYR A 466 21.33 3.55 -21.28
CA TYR A 466 19.98 4.11 -21.40
C TYR A 466 18.97 3.38 -20.51
N ASP A 467 18.94 2.05 -20.56
CA ASP A 467 18.02 1.25 -19.74
C ASP A 467 18.29 1.44 -18.24
N GLN A 468 19.56 1.55 -17.84
CA GLN A 468 19.95 1.82 -16.46
C GLN A 468 19.51 3.22 -16.00
N TYR A 469 19.74 4.25 -16.82
CA TYR A 469 19.33 5.61 -16.50
C TYR A 469 17.81 5.73 -16.40
N LYS A 470 17.09 5.19 -17.39
CA LYS A 470 15.62 5.16 -17.40
C LYS A 470 15.06 4.49 -16.15
N TRP A 471 15.67 3.39 -15.69
CA TRP A 471 15.26 2.73 -14.45
C TRP A 471 15.50 3.59 -13.21
N LEU A 472 16.66 4.25 -13.10
CA LEU A 472 16.97 5.10 -11.94
C LEU A 472 16.00 6.28 -11.82
N GLU A 473 15.58 6.86 -12.94
CA GLU A 473 14.67 8.01 -12.96
C GLU A 473 13.21 7.57 -12.74
N THR A 474 12.71 6.61 -13.54
CA THR A 474 11.28 6.24 -13.56
C THR A 474 10.90 5.15 -12.55
N ARG A 475 11.89 4.46 -11.96
CA ARG A 475 11.70 3.22 -11.17
C ARG A 475 10.82 2.17 -11.86
N GLY A 476 10.87 2.14 -13.19
CA GLY A 476 10.10 1.21 -14.02
C GLY A 476 8.64 1.57 -14.24
N VAL A 477 8.23 2.77 -13.83
CA VAL A 477 6.90 3.32 -14.13
C VAL A 477 6.88 3.79 -15.58
N ASP A 478 5.85 3.37 -16.31
CA ASP A 478 5.55 3.92 -17.64
C ASP A 478 4.69 5.18 -17.47
N GLU A 479 5.34 6.34 -17.46
CA GLU A 479 4.70 7.63 -17.19
C GLU A 479 3.59 7.97 -18.19
N GLU A 480 3.80 7.66 -19.48
CA GLU A 480 2.83 7.95 -20.52
C GLU A 480 1.57 7.11 -20.33
N ASN A 481 1.72 5.81 -20.07
CA ASN A 481 0.58 4.91 -19.81
C ASN A 481 -0.15 5.29 -18.50
N LEU A 482 0.58 5.63 -17.44
CA LEU A 482 0.01 6.10 -16.18
C LEU A 482 -0.88 7.33 -16.40
N VAL A 483 -0.37 8.34 -17.11
CA VAL A 483 -1.09 9.58 -17.38
C VAL A 483 -2.26 9.35 -18.35
N GLN A 484 -2.14 8.42 -19.29
CA GLN A 484 -3.23 8.05 -20.21
C GLN A 484 -4.38 7.31 -19.52
N SER A 485 -4.11 6.57 -18.44
CA SER A 485 -5.14 5.88 -17.65
C SER A 485 -6.07 6.81 -16.86
N LEU A 486 -5.69 8.08 -16.71
CA LEU A 486 -6.47 9.08 -15.98
C LEU A 486 -7.58 9.71 -16.85
N PRO A 487 -8.68 10.18 -16.23
CA PRO A 487 -9.66 11.02 -16.91
C PRO A 487 -9.01 12.24 -17.58
N LYS A 488 -9.59 12.68 -18.71
CA LYS A 488 -9.02 13.76 -19.56
C LYS A 488 -8.71 15.04 -18.78
N ASP A 489 -9.56 15.41 -17.84
CA ASP A 489 -9.40 16.65 -17.06
C ASP A 489 -8.17 16.60 -16.15
N LEU A 490 -8.01 15.51 -15.38
CA LEU A 490 -6.83 15.30 -14.51
C LEU A 490 -5.54 15.20 -15.32
N ARG A 491 -5.58 14.49 -16.46
CA ARG A 491 -4.45 14.40 -17.37
C ARG A 491 -3.99 15.79 -17.84
N ARG A 492 -4.94 16.66 -18.20
CA ARG A 492 -4.65 18.03 -18.64
C ARG A 492 -4.03 18.86 -17.53
N ASP A 493 -4.59 18.81 -16.32
CA ASP A 493 -4.08 19.56 -15.18
C ASP A 493 -2.64 19.16 -14.82
N ILE A 494 -2.35 17.85 -14.83
CA ILE A 494 -1.00 17.33 -14.57
C ILE A 494 -0.03 17.79 -15.67
N LYS A 495 -0.36 17.56 -16.95
CA LYS A 495 0.51 17.96 -18.06
C LYS A 495 0.76 19.48 -18.06
N ARG A 496 -0.27 20.29 -17.80
CA ARG A 496 -0.15 21.75 -17.67
C ARG A 496 0.78 22.12 -16.51
N HIS A 497 0.62 21.51 -15.33
CA HIS A 497 1.47 21.78 -14.18
C HIS A 497 2.96 21.51 -14.46
N LEU A 498 3.26 20.42 -15.14
CA LEU A 498 4.63 20.02 -15.47
C LEU A 498 5.26 20.89 -16.55
N CYS A 499 4.50 21.27 -17.59
CA CYS A 499 5.08 21.84 -18.81
C CYS A 499 4.95 23.37 -18.95
N LEU A 500 3.95 24.00 -18.33
CA LEU A 500 3.55 25.38 -18.66
C LEU A 500 4.70 26.39 -18.50
N ASN A 501 5.50 26.24 -17.44
CA ASN A 501 6.62 27.14 -17.17
C ASN A 501 7.73 27.01 -18.24
N LEU A 502 7.96 25.80 -18.76
CA LEU A 502 8.93 25.54 -19.81
C LEU A 502 8.44 26.12 -21.15
N VAL A 503 7.17 25.88 -21.49
CA VAL A 503 6.56 26.42 -22.73
C VAL A 503 6.61 27.95 -22.74
N ARG A 504 6.26 28.61 -21.63
CA ARG A 504 6.29 30.08 -21.52
C ARG A 504 7.67 30.70 -21.66
N ARG A 505 8.77 29.95 -21.50
CA ARG A 505 10.12 30.49 -21.74
C ARG A 505 10.40 30.75 -23.21
N VAL A 506 9.66 30.10 -24.12
CA VAL A 506 9.74 30.40 -25.54
C VAL A 506 9.06 31.76 -25.77
N PRO A 507 9.79 32.80 -26.24
CA PRO A 507 9.23 34.15 -26.37
C PRO A 507 7.98 34.23 -27.24
N LEU A 508 7.87 33.31 -28.22
CA LEU A 508 6.70 33.19 -29.07
C LEU A 508 5.47 32.72 -28.28
N PHE A 509 5.62 31.69 -27.44
CA PHE A 509 4.53 31.11 -26.65
C PHE A 509 4.13 31.99 -25.46
N ALA A 510 5.07 32.75 -24.88
CA ALA A 510 4.82 33.65 -23.75
C ALA A 510 3.66 34.64 -23.96
N ASN A 511 3.44 35.06 -25.21
CA ASN A 511 2.42 36.03 -25.59
C ASN A 511 1.13 35.39 -26.14
N MET A 512 0.98 34.07 -26.04
CA MET A 512 -0.18 33.34 -26.55
C MET A 512 -1.28 33.18 -25.51
N ASP A 513 -2.50 33.01 -25.99
CA ASP A 513 -3.68 32.74 -25.16
C ASP A 513 -3.49 31.44 -24.35
N GLU A 514 -4.01 31.41 -23.11
CA GLU A 514 -3.91 30.24 -22.22
C GLU A 514 -4.42 28.94 -22.84
N ARG A 515 -5.48 29.01 -23.66
CA ARG A 515 -6.04 27.84 -24.36
C ARG A 515 -5.05 27.21 -25.33
N LEU A 516 -4.18 28.02 -25.92
CA LEU A 516 -3.17 27.58 -26.85
C LEU A 516 -1.98 26.95 -26.12
N LEU A 517 -1.58 27.56 -25.00
CA LEU A 517 -0.59 26.98 -24.10
C LEU A 517 -1.05 25.61 -23.57
N ASP A 518 -2.32 25.47 -23.21
CA ASP A 518 -2.93 24.19 -22.82
C ASP A 518 -2.85 23.14 -23.93
N ALA A 519 -3.18 23.53 -25.16
CA ALA A 519 -3.15 22.64 -26.30
C ALA A 519 -1.72 22.15 -26.63
N ILE A 520 -0.70 23.01 -26.41
CA ILE A 520 0.71 22.64 -26.52
C ILE A 520 1.11 21.70 -25.39
N CYS A 521 0.76 22.03 -24.13
CA CYS A 521 1.10 21.20 -22.97
C CYS A 521 0.50 19.79 -23.06
N GLU A 522 -0.71 19.64 -23.62
CA GLU A 522 -1.36 18.34 -23.80
C GLU A 522 -0.57 17.41 -24.76
N ARG A 523 0.19 17.99 -25.70
CA ARG A 523 0.92 17.30 -26.79
C ARG A 523 2.38 17.01 -26.49
N LEU A 524 2.93 17.61 -25.44
CA LEU A 524 4.29 17.31 -25.02
C LEU A 524 4.39 15.85 -24.55
N LYS A 525 5.49 15.20 -24.96
CA LYS A 525 5.87 13.85 -24.57
C LYS A 525 7.19 13.87 -23.80
N PRO A 526 7.34 13.09 -22.73
CA PRO A 526 8.63 13.00 -22.03
C PRO A 526 9.68 12.33 -22.93
N SER A 527 10.91 12.81 -22.86
CA SER A 527 12.07 12.29 -23.59
C SER A 527 13.31 12.26 -22.69
N LEU A 528 14.11 11.20 -22.84
CA LEU A 528 15.31 10.94 -22.04
C LEU A 528 16.50 10.71 -22.98
N TYR A 529 17.62 11.38 -22.72
CA TYR A 529 18.85 11.23 -23.49
C TYR A 529 20.03 10.97 -22.56
N THR A 530 20.88 10.01 -22.95
CA THR A 530 22.09 9.72 -22.19
C THR A 530 23.25 10.64 -22.53
N GLU A 531 24.24 10.71 -21.66
CA GLU A 531 25.46 11.47 -21.91
C GLU A 531 26.11 11.11 -23.26
N HIS A 532 26.69 12.12 -23.93
CA HIS A 532 27.37 12.03 -25.23
C HIS A 532 26.48 11.59 -26.41
N THR A 533 25.16 11.70 -26.26
CA THR A 533 24.24 11.45 -27.38
C THR A 533 24.03 12.70 -28.22
N TYR A 534 24.09 12.54 -29.54
CA TYR A 534 23.71 13.59 -30.47
C TYR A 534 22.20 13.57 -30.61
N ILE A 535 21.55 14.66 -30.21
CA ILE A 535 20.11 14.84 -30.31
C ILE A 535 19.73 15.20 -31.75
N VAL A 536 20.43 16.18 -32.31
CA VAL A 536 20.29 16.61 -33.72
C VAL A 536 21.65 17.07 -34.23
N ARG A 537 21.95 16.84 -35.51
CA ARG A 537 23.18 17.38 -36.13
C ARG A 537 22.83 18.53 -37.07
N GLU A 538 23.79 19.43 -37.26
CA GLU A 538 23.65 20.51 -38.25
C GLU A 538 23.38 19.91 -39.64
N GLY A 539 22.31 20.37 -40.30
CA GLY A 539 21.85 19.86 -41.58
C GLY A 539 20.83 18.71 -41.50
N ASP A 540 20.60 18.09 -40.34
CA ASP A 540 19.56 17.06 -40.18
C ASP A 540 18.16 17.70 -40.14
N PRO A 541 17.10 17.02 -40.62
CA PRO A 541 15.74 17.50 -40.46
C PRO A 541 15.34 17.57 -38.98
N VAL A 542 14.77 18.70 -38.57
CA VAL A 542 14.29 18.91 -37.19
C VAL A 542 12.89 18.31 -37.07
N ASN A 543 12.76 17.21 -36.33
CA ASN A 543 11.50 16.48 -36.16
C ASN A 543 10.73 16.88 -34.88
N GLU A 544 11.43 17.43 -33.89
CA GLU A 544 10.87 17.77 -32.59
C GLU A 544 11.55 19.02 -32.01
N MET A 545 10.78 19.77 -31.23
CA MET A 545 11.28 20.87 -30.41
C MET A 545 11.42 20.37 -28.97
N LEU A 546 12.59 20.53 -28.37
CA LEU A 546 12.89 20.00 -27.03
C LEU A 546 12.94 21.12 -25.99
N PHE A 547 12.35 20.85 -24.83
CA PHE A 547 12.32 21.70 -23.66
C PHE A 547 13.08 21.01 -22.53
N VAL A 548 14.24 21.54 -22.16
CA VAL A 548 15.13 20.90 -21.19
C VAL A 548 14.55 21.07 -19.78
N ILE A 549 14.24 19.97 -19.11
CA ILE A 549 13.81 19.96 -17.70
C ILE A 549 15.07 19.88 -16.83
N ARG A 550 15.98 18.96 -17.17
CA ARG A 550 17.19 18.72 -16.40
C ARG A 550 18.32 18.28 -17.32
N GLY A 551 19.55 18.65 -16.96
CA GLY A 551 20.75 18.28 -17.70
C GLY A 551 21.38 19.45 -18.45
N ARG A 552 22.43 19.14 -19.21
CA ARG A 552 23.19 20.13 -19.98
C ARG A 552 23.39 19.63 -21.40
N LEU A 553 23.08 20.49 -22.37
CA LEU A 553 23.31 20.23 -23.77
C LEU A 553 24.34 21.22 -24.31
N GLU A 554 25.20 20.75 -25.18
CA GLU A 554 26.07 21.57 -26.00
C GLU A 554 25.43 21.81 -27.36
N SER A 555 25.48 23.04 -27.84
CA SER A 555 24.99 23.46 -29.15
C SER A 555 26.15 24.05 -29.94
N VAL A 556 26.51 23.46 -31.08
CA VAL A 556 27.61 23.91 -31.94
C VAL A 556 27.08 24.22 -33.34
N THR A 557 27.49 25.34 -33.92
CA THR A 557 27.16 25.69 -35.33
C THR A 557 28.41 26.08 -36.10
N THR A 558 28.46 25.65 -37.36
CA THR A 558 29.54 25.94 -38.31
C THR A 558 29.10 26.84 -39.47
N ASP A 559 27.86 27.35 -39.43
CA ASP A 559 27.24 28.14 -40.51
C ASP A 559 27.38 27.47 -41.88
N GLY A 560 27.08 26.17 -41.94
CA GLY A 560 27.20 25.36 -43.15
C GLY A 560 28.65 25.13 -43.60
N GLY A 561 29.59 25.06 -42.64
CA GLY A 561 31.00 24.76 -42.91
C GLY A 561 31.84 25.96 -43.38
N ARG A 562 31.43 27.19 -43.07
CA ARG A 562 32.24 28.38 -43.37
C ARG A 562 33.55 28.38 -42.56
N SER A 563 34.68 28.45 -43.26
CA SER A 563 36.00 28.56 -42.63
C SER A 563 36.08 29.79 -41.72
N GLY A 564 36.45 29.58 -40.45
CA GLY A 564 36.58 30.62 -39.43
C GLY A 564 35.29 30.94 -38.64
N PHE A 565 34.17 30.25 -38.89
CA PHE A 565 32.94 30.41 -38.11
C PHE A 565 32.67 29.16 -37.26
N PHE A 566 32.87 29.28 -35.94
CA PHE A 566 32.56 28.22 -34.97
C PHE A 566 31.94 28.87 -33.73
N ASN A 567 30.65 28.63 -33.49
CA ASN A 567 29.97 29.12 -32.30
C ASN A 567 29.51 27.95 -31.45
N ARG A 568 29.86 27.98 -30.16
CA ARG A 568 29.55 26.97 -29.15
C ARG A 568 28.72 27.62 -28.05
N GLY A 569 27.50 27.15 -27.89
CA GLY A 569 26.57 27.51 -26.82
C GLY A 569 26.31 26.34 -25.88
N LEU A 570 25.91 26.64 -24.66
CA LEU A 570 25.50 25.67 -23.65
C LEU A 570 24.02 25.90 -23.31
N LEU A 571 23.19 24.89 -23.50
CA LEU A 571 21.79 24.89 -23.08
C LEU A 571 21.68 24.18 -21.73
N LYS A 572 20.90 24.76 -20.82
CA LYS A 572 20.67 24.29 -19.47
C LYS A 572 19.18 24.13 -19.21
N GLU A 573 18.84 23.81 -17.97
CA GLU A 573 17.46 23.72 -17.49
C GLU A 573 16.59 24.95 -17.86
N GLY A 574 15.48 24.64 -18.52
CA GLY A 574 14.50 25.55 -19.08
C GLY A 574 14.93 26.27 -20.36
N ASP A 575 16.08 25.94 -20.94
CA ASP A 575 16.36 26.28 -22.34
C ASP A 575 15.64 25.30 -23.28
N PHE A 576 15.63 25.63 -24.57
CA PHE A 576 14.99 24.83 -25.61
C PHE A 576 15.83 24.79 -26.89
N CYS A 577 15.56 23.81 -27.74
CA CYS A 577 16.12 23.71 -29.10
C CYS A 577 15.10 23.17 -30.10
N GLY A 578 15.38 23.34 -31.40
CA GLY A 578 14.45 23.00 -32.49
C GLY A 578 13.50 24.15 -32.84
N GLU A 579 13.87 25.38 -32.50
CA GLU A 579 13.09 26.60 -32.78
C GLU A 579 12.85 26.86 -34.28
N GLU A 580 13.62 26.21 -35.16
CA GLU A 580 13.40 26.21 -36.60
C GLU A 580 11.97 25.74 -36.95
N LEU A 581 11.42 24.80 -36.18
CA LEU A 581 10.06 24.29 -36.36
C LEU A 581 8.99 25.36 -36.15
N LEU A 582 9.24 26.38 -35.33
CA LEU A 582 8.29 27.46 -35.11
C LEU A 582 8.04 28.24 -36.42
N THR A 583 9.11 28.46 -37.19
CA THR A 583 9.04 29.18 -38.48
C THR A 583 8.23 28.37 -39.51
N TRP A 584 8.53 27.08 -39.60
CA TRP A 584 7.88 26.16 -40.52
C TRP A 584 6.41 25.91 -40.15
N ALA A 585 6.10 25.81 -38.86
CA ALA A 585 4.74 25.56 -38.40
C ALA A 585 3.81 26.76 -38.69
N LEU A 586 4.33 27.99 -38.57
CA LEU A 586 3.58 29.22 -38.81
C LEU A 586 3.39 29.56 -40.28
N ASP A 587 4.22 29.04 -41.19
CA ASP A 587 4.09 29.29 -42.62
C ASP A 587 2.98 28.41 -43.23
N PRO A 588 1.88 29.00 -43.75
CA PRO A 588 0.81 28.24 -44.38
C PRO A 588 1.24 27.61 -45.72
N LYS A 589 2.30 28.12 -46.35
CA LYS A 589 2.85 27.62 -47.63
C LYS A 589 3.97 26.61 -47.41
N ALA A 590 4.38 26.37 -46.17
CA ALA A 590 5.38 25.34 -45.87
C ALA A 590 4.84 23.96 -46.27
N GLY A 591 5.59 23.28 -47.13
CA GLY A 591 5.29 21.91 -47.55
C GLY A 591 5.57 20.89 -46.45
N SER A 592 5.45 19.60 -46.80
CA SER A 592 5.73 18.47 -45.91
C SER A 592 7.20 18.34 -45.49
N ASN A 593 8.11 19.09 -46.10
CA ASN A 593 9.54 19.01 -45.81
C ASN A 593 9.85 19.78 -44.52
N LEU A 594 10.50 19.08 -43.58
CA LEU A 594 10.94 19.66 -42.32
C LEU A 594 12.13 20.61 -42.51
N PRO A 595 12.26 21.65 -41.67
CA PRO A 595 13.41 22.53 -41.71
C PRO A 595 14.69 21.78 -41.30
N LEU A 596 15.82 22.15 -41.90
CA LEU A 596 17.12 21.61 -41.53
C LEU A 596 17.66 22.33 -40.29
N SER A 597 18.28 21.57 -39.39
CA SER A 597 18.87 22.10 -38.17
C SER A 597 20.04 23.02 -38.48
N THR A 598 20.10 24.18 -37.82
CA THR A 598 21.20 25.15 -37.97
C THR A 598 22.40 24.84 -37.08
N ARG A 599 22.28 23.85 -36.20
CA ARG A 599 23.28 23.51 -35.18
C ARG A 599 23.26 22.02 -34.83
N THR A 600 24.40 21.54 -34.38
CA THR A 600 24.55 20.23 -33.74
C THR A 600 24.29 20.37 -32.24
N VAL A 601 23.35 19.60 -31.70
CA VAL A 601 23.03 19.56 -30.27
C VAL A 601 23.42 18.19 -29.71
N MET A 602 24.24 18.19 -28.66
CA MET A 602 24.75 16.98 -28.00
C MET A 602 24.53 17.06 -26.49
N ALA A 603 24.16 15.95 -25.87
CA ALA A 603 24.03 15.84 -24.43
C ALA A 603 25.41 15.75 -23.74
N LEU A 604 25.69 16.66 -22.81
CA LEU A 604 26.90 16.64 -21.98
C LEU A 604 26.69 15.92 -20.65
N THR A 605 25.43 15.75 -20.24
CA THR A 605 25.02 14.96 -19.07
C THR A 605 23.83 14.12 -19.49
N GLU A 606 23.35 13.25 -18.60
CA GLU A 606 22.00 12.71 -18.71
C GLU A 606 21.00 13.87 -18.73
N VAL A 607 20.02 13.80 -19.66
CA VAL A 607 19.07 14.88 -19.95
C VAL A 607 17.66 14.35 -19.92
N GLU A 608 16.82 15.08 -19.20
CA GLU A 608 15.38 14.91 -19.15
C GLU A 608 14.74 16.12 -19.83
N ALA A 609 13.85 15.86 -20.79
CA ALA A 609 13.22 16.91 -21.57
C ALA A 609 11.79 16.55 -21.94
N PHE A 610 10.99 17.57 -22.29
CA PHE A 610 9.77 17.36 -23.05
C PHE A 610 10.03 17.59 -24.53
N ALA A 611 9.46 16.75 -25.38
CA ALA A 611 9.50 16.88 -26.83
C ALA A 611 8.12 17.30 -27.36
N LEU A 612 8.11 18.27 -28.27
CA LEU A 612 6.97 18.65 -29.10
C LEU A 612 7.26 18.26 -30.54
N GLU A 613 6.59 17.22 -31.02
CA GLU A 613 6.74 16.73 -32.40
C GLU A 613 6.26 17.78 -33.41
N ALA A 614 6.92 17.83 -34.57
CA ALA A 614 6.63 18.78 -35.63
C ALA A 614 5.17 18.72 -36.10
N GLU A 615 4.62 17.51 -36.27
CA GLU A 615 3.23 17.30 -36.68
C GLU A 615 2.24 17.90 -35.67
N GLU A 616 2.51 17.70 -34.38
CA GLU A 616 1.68 18.22 -33.29
C GLU A 616 1.77 19.76 -33.21
N LEU A 617 2.96 20.34 -33.41
CA LEU A 617 3.13 21.78 -33.50
C LEU A 617 2.39 22.36 -34.72
N LYS A 618 2.45 21.69 -35.89
CA LYS A 618 1.72 22.10 -37.11
C LYS A 618 0.21 21.99 -36.93
N PHE A 619 -0.26 20.95 -36.26
CA PHE A 619 -1.66 20.80 -35.90
C PHE A 619 -2.12 21.98 -35.05
N VAL A 620 -1.39 22.30 -33.97
CA VAL A 620 -1.71 23.43 -33.10
C VAL A 620 -1.64 24.76 -33.85
N SER A 621 -0.62 25.00 -34.67
CA SER A 621 -0.51 26.24 -35.43
C SER A 621 -1.67 26.42 -36.43
N SER A 622 -2.13 25.33 -37.06
CA SER A 622 -3.22 25.36 -38.03
C SER A 622 -4.59 25.67 -37.43
N GLN A 623 -4.85 25.19 -36.21
CA GLN A 623 -6.13 25.37 -35.50
C GLN A 623 -6.27 26.79 -34.93
N PHE A 624 -5.15 27.42 -34.57
CA PHE A 624 -5.13 28.73 -33.94
C PHE A 624 -4.55 29.79 -34.88
N ARG A 625 -5.24 30.04 -36.00
CA ARG A 625 -4.90 31.09 -36.98
C ARG A 625 -4.77 32.51 -36.40
N ARG A 626 -5.22 32.73 -35.16
CA ARG A 626 -5.01 33.97 -34.38
C ARG A 626 -3.59 34.16 -33.84
N LEU A 627 -2.71 33.18 -34.01
CA LEU A 627 -1.26 33.32 -33.83
C LEU A 627 -0.67 34.49 -34.63
N HIS A 628 -1.37 34.97 -35.66
CA HIS A 628 -0.88 35.94 -36.65
C HIS A 628 -1.08 37.42 -36.26
N SER A 629 -1.14 37.75 -34.97
CA SER A 629 -1.11 39.15 -34.52
C SER A 629 0.18 39.84 -34.94
N ARG A 630 0.12 41.13 -35.34
CA ARG A 630 1.31 41.96 -35.64
C ARG A 630 2.37 41.87 -34.54
N GLN A 631 1.94 41.73 -33.28
CA GLN A 631 2.83 41.56 -32.13
C GLN A 631 3.65 40.27 -32.22
N VAL A 632 3.01 39.14 -32.59
CA VAL A 632 3.69 37.86 -32.78
C VAL A 632 4.66 37.92 -33.96
N GLN A 633 4.32 38.64 -35.03
CA GLN A 633 5.24 38.86 -36.17
C GLN A 633 6.49 39.64 -35.75
N HIS A 634 6.32 40.66 -34.91
CA HIS A 634 7.44 41.41 -34.35
C HIS A 634 8.30 40.55 -33.42
N THR A 635 7.68 39.80 -32.50
CA THR A 635 8.39 38.85 -31.63
C THR A 635 9.13 37.81 -32.47
N PHE A 636 8.51 37.26 -33.49
CA PHE A 636 9.13 36.30 -34.40
C PHE A 636 10.37 36.88 -35.11
N ARG A 637 10.25 38.05 -35.75
CA ARG A 637 11.39 38.73 -36.39
C ARG A 637 12.49 39.07 -35.39
N PHE A 638 12.12 39.46 -34.18
CA PHE A 638 13.07 39.87 -33.15
C PHE A 638 13.80 38.68 -32.51
N TYR A 639 13.16 37.52 -32.37
CA TYR A 639 13.75 36.34 -31.72
C TYR A 639 14.26 35.26 -32.67
N SER A 640 13.87 35.29 -33.96
CA SER A 640 14.38 34.36 -34.96
C SER A 640 15.86 34.60 -35.24
N GLN A 641 16.68 33.54 -35.12
CA GLN A 641 18.11 33.60 -35.42
C GLN A 641 18.39 33.98 -36.87
N GLN A 642 17.61 33.47 -37.83
CA GLN A 642 17.76 33.80 -39.25
C GLN A 642 17.58 35.31 -39.50
N TRP A 643 16.57 35.91 -38.85
CA TRP A 643 16.31 37.36 -38.93
C TRP A 643 17.39 38.19 -38.24
N ARG A 644 17.88 37.75 -37.07
CA ARG A 644 19.00 38.41 -36.36
C ARG A 644 20.29 38.37 -37.16
N THR A 645 20.64 37.21 -37.74
CA THR A 645 21.83 37.03 -38.56
C THR A 645 21.73 37.85 -39.84
N TRP A 646 20.59 37.83 -40.52
CA TRP A 646 20.37 38.69 -41.69
C TRP A 646 20.50 40.18 -41.33
N ALA A 647 19.87 40.63 -40.24
CA ALA A 647 19.96 42.01 -39.78
C ALA A 647 21.40 42.40 -39.43
N ALA A 648 22.15 41.53 -38.74
CA ALA A 648 23.54 41.75 -38.41
C ALA A 648 24.42 41.85 -39.66
N CYS A 649 24.29 40.93 -40.64
CA CYS A 649 25.03 40.99 -41.90
C CYS A 649 24.66 42.23 -42.73
N PHE A 650 23.38 42.61 -42.75
CA PHE A 650 22.92 43.82 -43.42
C PHE A 650 23.49 45.09 -42.79
N ILE A 651 23.47 45.19 -41.45
CA ILE A 651 24.09 46.31 -40.72
C ILE A 651 25.59 46.35 -40.96
N GLN A 652 26.28 45.20 -40.89
CA GLN A 652 27.72 45.12 -41.13
C GLN A 652 28.12 45.58 -42.53
N THR A 653 27.34 45.23 -43.55
CA THR A 653 27.60 45.67 -44.93
C THR A 653 27.21 47.10 -45.19
N ALA A 654 26.09 47.59 -44.64
CA ALA A 654 25.73 49.00 -44.68
C ALA A 654 26.79 49.87 -44.00
N TRP A 655 27.33 49.42 -42.86
CA TRP A 655 28.43 50.06 -42.16
C TRP A 655 29.70 50.10 -43.01
N ARG A 656 30.13 48.95 -43.56
CA ARG A 656 31.31 48.85 -44.44
C ARG A 656 31.21 49.77 -45.66
N ASN A 657 30.05 49.80 -46.31
CA ASN A 657 29.80 50.68 -47.46
C ASN A 657 29.81 52.17 -47.07
N SER A 658 29.33 52.53 -45.87
CA SER A 658 29.36 53.91 -45.38
C SER A 658 30.77 54.35 -44.98
N THR A 659 31.63 53.45 -44.50
CA THR A 659 33.03 53.77 -44.19
C THR A 659 33.87 53.95 -45.46
N GLU A 660 33.57 53.24 -46.55
CA GLU A 660 34.24 53.42 -47.85
C GLU A 660 33.83 54.71 -48.59
N GLN A 661 32.69 55.33 -48.24
CA GLN A 661 32.20 56.57 -48.84
C GLN A 661 32.06 57.68 -47.79
N HIS A 662 33.16 58.36 -47.48
CA HIS A 662 33.09 59.66 -46.81
C HIS A 662 32.60 60.74 -47.78
N SER A 663 31.34 61.14 -47.62
CA SER A 663 30.81 62.52 -47.70
C SER A 663 29.35 62.56 -48.20
N ILE A 664 28.46 63.10 -47.36
CA ILE A 664 27.11 63.65 -47.66
C ILE A 664 25.94 62.67 -47.95
N ARG A 665 26.13 61.38 -48.22
CA ARG A 665 25.00 60.44 -48.50
C ARG A 665 24.40 59.67 -47.31
N ALA A 666 25.03 59.66 -46.14
CA ALA A 666 24.57 58.86 -44.98
C ALA A 666 23.17 59.30 -44.47
N THR A 667 22.87 60.59 -44.48
CA THR A 667 21.57 61.15 -44.04
C THR A 667 20.42 60.78 -44.99
N ILE A 668 20.70 60.60 -46.28
CA ILE A 668 19.72 60.19 -47.32
C ILE A 668 19.38 58.69 -47.20
N PHE A 669 20.34 57.87 -46.78
CA PHE A 669 20.10 56.44 -46.59
C PHE A 669 19.35 56.13 -45.30
N ALA A 670 19.62 56.84 -44.19
CA ALA A 670 18.86 56.71 -42.95
C ALA A 670 17.37 57.09 -43.13
N SER A 671 17.09 58.11 -43.95
CA SER A 671 15.72 58.51 -44.29
C SER A 671 15.03 57.52 -45.25
N ARG A 672 15.77 56.87 -46.17
CA ARG A 672 15.25 55.74 -46.97
C ARG A 672 14.99 54.48 -46.14
N PHE A 673 15.75 54.23 -45.09
CA PHE A 673 15.50 53.15 -44.13
C PHE A 673 14.18 53.36 -43.38
N ALA A 674 13.90 54.60 -42.93
CA ALA A 674 12.62 54.95 -42.33
C ALA A 674 11.44 54.87 -43.32
N ALA A 675 11.67 55.16 -44.61
CA ALA A 675 10.65 55.06 -45.65
C ALA A 675 10.32 53.60 -46.04
N ASN A 676 11.31 52.71 -46.14
CA ASN A 676 11.08 51.29 -46.47
C ASN A 676 10.43 50.48 -45.33
N LEU A 677 10.48 50.98 -44.09
CA LEU A 677 9.70 50.43 -42.98
C LEU A 677 8.20 50.77 -43.07
N ARG A 678 7.79 51.74 -43.90
CA ARG A 678 6.39 52.06 -44.21
C ARG A 678 6.09 51.57 -45.63
N GLY A 679 5.51 50.38 -45.76
CA GLY A 679 5.32 49.69 -47.04
C GLY A 679 4.61 50.51 -48.12
N HIS A 680 5.38 51.17 -48.98
CA HIS A 680 4.90 51.74 -50.24
C HIS A 680 5.69 51.17 -51.43
N ARG A 681 4.95 50.60 -52.38
CA ARG A 681 5.45 50.15 -53.69
C ARG A 681 5.93 51.36 -54.50
N GLY A 682 7.23 51.42 -54.77
CA GLY A 682 7.86 52.40 -55.66
C GLY A 682 8.78 51.72 -56.67
N ARG A 683 8.63 52.11 -57.94
CA ARG A 683 9.20 51.54 -59.18
C ARG A 683 10.73 51.69 -59.27
N GLY A 684 11.34 50.82 -60.06
CA GLY A 684 12.78 50.51 -60.05
C GLY A 684 13.74 51.60 -60.52
N SER A 685 15.00 51.40 -60.12
CA SER A 685 16.20 52.00 -60.73
C SER A 685 17.38 51.07 -60.46
N THR A 686 18.01 50.64 -61.54
CA THR A 686 19.21 49.79 -61.61
C THR A 686 20.48 50.52 -61.19
N SER A 687 21.40 49.74 -60.61
CA SER A 687 22.86 49.95 -60.47
C SER A 687 23.37 50.15 -59.04
N SER A 688 23.92 49.08 -58.47
CA SER A 688 25.15 49.11 -57.65
C SER A 688 25.66 47.69 -57.38
N LYS A 689 26.99 47.53 -57.50
CA LYS A 689 27.77 46.29 -57.45
C LYS A 689 27.57 45.46 -56.17
N SER A 690 27.58 44.13 -56.37
CA SER A 690 27.72 43.01 -55.42
C SER A 690 27.13 43.20 -54.01
N LEU A 691 25.81 43.02 -53.89
CA LEU A 691 25.14 42.82 -52.60
C LEU A 691 25.22 41.33 -52.19
N LEU A 692 25.66 41.11 -50.94
CA LEU A 692 25.53 39.93 -50.08
C LEU A 692 24.82 38.67 -50.64
N LYS A 693 25.50 37.52 -50.50
CA LYS A 693 24.96 36.16 -50.67
C LYS A 693 24.00 35.69 -49.55
N VAL A 694 23.55 36.57 -48.63
CA VAL A 694 22.57 36.19 -47.59
C VAL A 694 21.19 36.65 -48.06
N SER A 695 20.39 35.70 -48.55
CA SER A 695 19.01 35.97 -48.97
C SER A 695 18.21 36.53 -47.80
N LYS A 696 17.42 37.57 -48.06
CA LYS A 696 16.45 38.08 -47.09
C LYS A 696 15.55 36.90 -46.66
N PRO A 697 15.45 36.59 -45.34
CA PRO A 697 14.50 35.60 -44.87
C PRO A 697 13.10 35.96 -45.36
N THR A 698 12.36 34.96 -45.83
CA THR A 698 10.98 35.16 -46.27
C THR A 698 10.16 35.71 -45.12
N ASP A 699 9.50 36.85 -45.35
CA ASP A 699 8.50 37.33 -44.40
C ASP A 699 7.40 36.27 -44.34
N PRO A 700 7.03 35.78 -43.14
CA PRO A 700 5.90 34.88 -43.05
C PRO A 700 4.67 35.62 -43.59
N ASP A 701 4.08 35.05 -44.63
CA ASP A 701 3.02 35.67 -45.41
C ASP A 701 1.68 35.39 -44.73
N PHE A 702 1.18 36.41 -44.04
CA PHE A 702 -0.10 36.36 -43.32
C PHE A 702 -1.23 37.08 -44.08
N THR A 703 -1.01 37.45 -45.36
CA THR A 703 -1.90 38.37 -46.08
C THR A 703 -3.08 37.72 -46.81
N ASP A 704 -3.19 36.40 -46.81
CA ASP A 704 -4.18 35.67 -47.63
C ASP A 704 -5.49 35.28 -46.91
N LEU A 705 -5.86 35.89 -45.77
CA LEU A 705 -7.06 35.46 -45.02
C LEU A 705 -8.05 36.55 -44.58
N ASP A 706 -7.96 37.78 -45.11
CA ASP A 706 -9.07 38.75 -44.98
C ASP A 706 -10.22 38.50 -45.99
N ASN A 707 -10.13 37.44 -46.82
CA ASN A 707 -11.20 37.02 -47.74
C ASN A 707 -11.55 35.54 -47.55
N ARG A 708 -12.27 35.19 -46.49
CA ARG A 708 -13.28 34.10 -46.46
C ARG A 708 -14.15 34.12 -45.22
#